data_AF-A0A1H6ZQ79-F1
#
_entry.id   AF-A0A1H6ZQ79-F1
#
_cell.length_a   1.000
_cell.length_b   1.000
_cell.length_c   1.000
_cell.angle_alpha   90.00
_cell.angle_beta   90.00
_cell.angle_gamma   90.00
#
_symmetry.space_group_name_H-M   'P 1'
#
loop_
_entity.id
_entity.type
_entity.pdbx_description
1 polymer ?
#
loop_
_entity_poly.entity_id
_entity_poly.type
_entity_poly.pdbx_seq_one_letter_code
_entity_poly.pdbx_strand_id
1 'polypeptide(L)'
;MTANGAPSGISPQTPAGINIVSSRLRSTNIERDVRDEHLGPVHIGIRAQDMLERVTAALEDQATTRAWSLTGPYGSGKSTLALVVVSLLGRAGNRRTEAEEVLAETSPILARRLATARDRTAPNGFITCVATARREPLLDSITRALLDGAARAWPDNDMPTPVQEALAPLKAPGFSNQELVSAVKVLCEQAPVMLVIDEFGKSLEHLASRGEFSDAGSDVFLLQELAELGAGSRGVPLYLLTLQHLSFADYASRASTLQSREWAKVQGRFEDILMTIHLGDTVELIRRTLDHDGVSPKGRKLIAQHAAASARAWTERGLQGILAAGHDTFTHVYPLHPLTTVVAPLLAAQIGQHDRSMTGFIANDEPHTVRRFLQSYASNRPSSASTVRIADAFDYFFTAGRTTILASANASRWMEIDNRIAEANGLPEQDQVILKTIGMLNLVDASGALRASMDTILFALSDPITLNDATARQLLADQVTNLVDRGFLVYRQFSDEYRVWRGSDVDLTSHIEQLINACDDHAAVKAISTYLPTAVVAGKHSQRTGMLRHFVTKATDAGSPELIGPSATDAEDGLLLFHFGDEYTIPTVRTDRPVIAGVTAHAEKVLSTARYLHALHELPANIELDAVASTEVSERIAQASAELATRVAEAFLPSQLAPTWYLLPARAGAAVFTADAETIKGRSLAELVSKACESVFPHAPHIRNEMLGRHKLTSQAAKARRELIIAMITAPTHQYLGIEGYGPERAMYSGVLEYLQLHRPTDQRTDDDTELLPFGFCEPEPGNSLYPAWTAMQQQMRAATAQPLRLDAVYELLEAPPFGIRPGVIPVIVLTALIIGSQELALFEEGTYQTRLTAALAERMIKSPERFAVKAMGVQAGPRKTAVTEIAQVIGARMPAAPPINVRNVAPLTLTRELLDRARSLSAYADHTQQLPKQARAVRQALKTAREPDTLLFTDLPSALDLEPIPANGEIDEQVARRYAESLSKALTELGRADERLRTQVVKAIAEAFHMPTNLGKLRQRLAVYTRHLADVNLVEAKLRGVITLAQETTLSDEEWLDPFVVRIVGRGLSDWRDGDISTFTNEVRAAARAIERLANLHQPTTAEPTDATFVSQAITVTQADGHELHTVVHLSNDERASAQALLPEVIALARRKISENGERALLALLAESVIVERDAGSDDAPSTRRKSTR
;
A
#
# COMPACT_ATOMS: atom_id res chain seq x y z
N MET A 1 -72.49 -38.63 -41.26
CA MET A 1 -72.32 -38.45 -42.71
C MET A 1 -70.85 -38.64 -43.04
N THR A 2 -70.60 -39.41 -44.08
CA THR A 2 -69.34 -40.04 -44.48
C THR A 2 -68.26 -39.06 -44.93
N ALA A 3 -67.03 -39.23 -44.44
CA ALA A 3 -65.81 -38.80 -45.12
C ALA A 3 -64.85 -40.00 -45.14
N ASN A 4 -64.90 -40.75 -46.24
CA ASN A 4 -63.95 -41.79 -46.60
C ASN A 4 -62.67 -41.13 -47.14
N GLY A 5 -61.51 -41.58 -46.67
CA GLY A 5 -60.22 -41.27 -47.30
C GLY A 5 -59.08 -40.98 -46.33
N ALA A 6 -58.63 -41.97 -45.57
CA ALA A 6 -57.31 -41.95 -44.93
C ALA A 6 -56.61 -43.29 -45.22
N PRO A 7 -55.35 -43.31 -45.68
CA PRO A 7 -54.64 -44.55 -45.90
C PRO A 7 -54.39 -45.23 -44.55
N SER A 8 -54.43 -46.56 -44.58
CA SER A 8 -54.29 -47.49 -43.47
C SER A 8 -53.07 -47.24 -42.58
N GLY A 9 -53.27 -46.59 -41.43
CA GLY A 9 -52.32 -46.62 -40.32
C GLY A 9 -52.56 -47.88 -39.48
N ILE A 10 -51.61 -48.82 -39.49
CA ILE A 10 -51.62 -49.97 -38.59
C ILE A 10 -51.66 -49.43 -37.15
N SER A 11 -52.65 -49.82 -36.34
CA SER A 11 -52.70 -49.42 -34.92
C SER A 11 -51.39 -49.76 -34.22
N PRO A 12 -50.85 -48.90 -33.33
CA PRO A 12 -49.57 -49.15 -32.67
C PRO A 12 -49.56 -50.52 -31.99
N GLN A 13 -48.45 -51.24 -32.09
CA GLN A 13 -48.25 -52.52 -31.40
C GLN A 13 -46.88 -52.56 -30.75
N THR A 14 -46.84 -53.01 -29.49
CA THR A 14 -45.61 -53.25 -28.75
C THR A 14 -45.54 -54.72 -28.31
N PRO A 15 -44.35 -55.32 -28.21
CA PRO A 15 -44.23 -56.65 -27.60
C PRO A 15 -44.69 -56.66 -26.14
N ALA A 16 -45.57 -57.60 -25.78
CA ALA A 16 -45.95 -57.85 -24.39
C ALA A 16 -44.78 -58.42 -23.57
N GLY A 17 -44.83 -58.21 -22.24
CA GLY A 17 -43.85 -58.73 -21.28
C GLY A 17 -42.78 -57.72 -20.83
N ILE A 18 -42.95 -56.44 -21.15
CA ILE A 18 -42.11 -55.34 -20.64
C ILE A 18 -42.70 -54.83 -19.32
N ASN A 19 -41.92 -54.87 -18.25
CA ASN A 19 -42.31 -54.40 -16.92
C ASN A 19 -41.57 -53.11 -16.54
N ILE A 20 -42.17 -52.30 -15.66
CA ILE A 20 -41.57 -51.08 -15.12
C ILE A 20 -41.21 -51.33 -13.65
N VAL A 21 -39.91 -51.32 -13.34
CA VAL A 21 -39.39 -51.62 -12.01
C VAL A 21 -39.21 -50.32 -11.22
N SER A 22 -40.27 -49.87 -10.54
CA SER A 22 -40.30 -48.59 -9.83
C SER A 22 -39.37 -48.50 -8.61
N SER A 23 -38.90 -49.63 -8.06
CA SER A 23 -37.93 -49.65 -6.95
C SER A 23 -36.58 -49.03 -7.30
N ARG A 24 -36.26 -48.89 -8.59
CA ARG A 24 -35.03 -48.27 -9.12
C ARG A 24 -35.12 -46.74 -9.26
N LEU A 25 -36.26 -46.14 -8.92
CA LEU A 25 -36.53 -44.69 -8.95
C LEU A 25 -36.80 -44.10 -7.54
N ARG A 26 -36.38 -44.79 -6.47
CA ARG A 26 -36.67 -44.39 -5.08
C ARG A 26 -35.79 -43.21 -4.65
N SER A 27 -36.41 -42.19 -4.06
CA SER A 27 -35.68 -41.11 -3.38
C SER A 27 -34.88 -41.65 -2.18
N THR A 28 -33.57 -41.38 -2.17
CA THR A 28 -32.69 -41.72 -1.05
C THR A 28 -32.97 -40.82 0.16
N ASN A 29 -33.10 -41.41 1.34
CA ASN A 29 -33.04 -40.72 2.62
C ASN A 29 -31.83 -41.26 3.37
N ILE A 30 -30.77 -40.46 3.50
CA ILE A 30 -29.48 -40.98 3.98
C ILE A 30 -29.53 -41.49 5.43
N GLU A 31 -30.31 -40.86 6.33
CA GLU A 31 -30.43 -41.30 7.73
C GLU A 31 -31.09 -42.68 7.87
N ARG A 32 -32.09 -42.96 7.02
CA ARG A 32 -32.79 -44.24 7.00
C ARG A 32 -31.97 -45.27 6.23
N ASP A 33 -31.58 -44.94 5.01
CA ASP A 33 -31.03 -45.91 4.05
C ASP A 33 -29.59 -46.33 4.41
N VAL A 34 -28.87 -45.55 5.27
CA VAL A 34 -27.59 -45.97 5.87
C VAL A 34 -27.73 -47.07 6.93
N ARG A 35 -28.95 -47.49 7.28
CA ARG A 35 -29.19 -48.60 8.22
C ARG A 35 -29.52 -49.93 7.53
N ASP A 36 -29.85 -49.92 6.25
CA ASP A 36 -30.17 -51.12 5.47
C ASP A 36 -28.93 -52.02 5.25
N GLU A 37 -29.08 -53.33 5.12
CA GLU A 37 -27.91 -54.20 4.94
C GLU A 37 -27.27 -54.06 3.54
N HIS A 38 -28.09 -53.74 2.54
CA HIS A 38 -27.73 -53.61 1.13
C HIS A 38 -27.82 -52.15 0.68
N LEU A 39 -26.98 -51.75 -0.28
CA LEU A 39 -26.97 -50.42 -0.91
C LEU A 39 -28.18 -50.22 -1.82
N GLY A 40 -28.64 -51.31 -2.44
CA GLY A 40 -29.69 -51.28 -3.46
C GLY A 40 -29.17 -50.81 -4.83
N PRO A 41 -30.06 -50.72 -5.84
CA PRO A 41 -29.66 -50.45 -7.22
C PRO A 41 -29.30 -48.97 -7.41
N VAL A 42 -28.01 -48.64 -7.29
CA VAL A 42 -27.47 -47.28 -7.46
C VAL A 42 -26.65 -47.17 -8.74
N HIS A 43 -26.62 -45.98 -9.34
CA HIS A 43 -25.78 -45.66 -10.50
C HIS A 43 -24.78 -44.55 -10.14
N ILE A 44 -23.52 -44.70 -10.55
CA ILE A 44 -22.46 -43.71 -10.36
C ILE A 44 -22.23 -43.00 -11.70
N GLY A 45 -22.83 -41.82 -11.85
CA GLY A 45 -22.64 -40.96 -13.03
C GLY A 45 -21.28 -40.25 -13.05
N ILE A 46 -21.01 -39.50 -14.11
CA ILE A 46 -19.70 -38.83 -14.31
C ILE A 46 -19.39 -37.86 -13.16
N ARG A 47 -20.37 -37.03 -12.73
CA ARG A 47 -20.17 -36.10 -11.61
C ARG A 47 -19.99 -36.78 -10.26
N ALA A 48 -20.58 -37.96 -10.10
CA ALA A 48 -20.35 -38.79 -8.93
C ALA A 48 -18.90 -39.33 -8.91
N GLN A 49 -18.33 -39.66 -10.07
CA GLN A 49 -16.91 -40.03 -10.18
C GLN A 49 -16.00 -38.86 -9.82
N ASP A 50 -16.26 -37.65 -10.31
CA ASP A 50 -15.48 -36.45 -9.96
C ASP A 50 -15.39 -36.27 -8.44
N MET A 51 -16.50 -36.45 -7.72
CA MET A 51 -16.52 -36.38 -6.26
C MET A 51 -15.74 -37.54 -5.61
N LEU A 52 -15.90 -38.76 -6.11
CA LEU A 52 -15.19 -39.93 -5.61
C LEU A 52 -13.67 -39.84 -5.87
N GLU A 53 -13.24 -39.20 -6.95
CA GLU A 53 -11.83 -38.88 -7.21
C GLU A 53 -11.28 -37.90 -6.17
N ARG A 54 -12.04 -36.86 -5.81
CA ARG A 54 -11.65 -35.90 -4.76
C ARG A 54 -11.54 -36.55 -3.39
N VAL A 55 -12.51 -37.40 -3.03
CA VAL A 55 -12.46 -38.20 -1.81
C VAL A 55 -11.22 -39.12 -1.85
N THR A 56 -10.95 -39.77 -2.97
CA THR A 56 -9.79 -40.65 -3.13
C THR A 56 -8.48 -39.89 -2.99
N ALA A 57 -8.36 -38.70 -3.62
CA ALA A 57 -7.20 -37.83 -3.49
C ALA A 57 -6.99 -37.39 -2.02
N ALA A 58 -8.07 -37.14 -1.29
CA ALA A 58 -8.02 -36.80 0.13
C ALA A 58 -7.60 -37.96 1.05
N LEU A 59 -7.91 -39.20 0.67
CA LEU A 59 -7.37 -40.39 1.33
C LEU A 59 -5.90 -40.63 0.97
N GLU A 60 -5.49 -40.27 -0.25
CA GLU A 60 -4.13 -40.45 -0.75
C GLU A 60 -3.14 -39.43 -0.15
N ASP A 61 -3.57 -38.17 -0.01
CA ASP A 61 -2.78 -37.05 0.51
C ASP A 61 -3.59 -36.20 1.51
N GLN A 62 -3.15 -36.22 2.77
CA GLN A 62 -3.73 -35.44 3.85
C GLN A 62 -3.47 -33.92 3.75
N ALA A 63 -2.72 -33.43 2.77
CA ALA A 63 -2.60 -31.99 2.51
C ALA A 63 -3.78 -31.42 1.69
N THR A 64 -4.55 -32.29 1.02
CA THR A 64 -5.68 -31.87 0.19
C THR A 64 -6.92 -31.50 1.04
N THR A 65 -7.88 -30.81 0.42
CA THR A 65 -9.12 -30.39 1.12
C THR A 65 -9.96 -31.61 1.51
N ARG A 66 -10.55 -31.55 2.71
CA ARG A 66 -11.44 -32.59 3.26
C ARG A 66 -12.83 -32.09 3.59
N ALA A 67 -13.14 -30.85 3.21
CA ALA A 67 -14.45 -30.24 3.43
C ALA A 67 -15.07 -29.86 2.08
N TRP A 68 -16.18 -30.50 1.75
CA TRP A 68 -16.87 -30.33 0.47
C TRP A 68 -18.31 -29.89 0.66
N SER A 69 -18.78 -29.08 -0.28
CA SER A 69 -20.19 -28.72 -0.39
C SER A 69 -20.72 -29.14 -1.75
N LEU A 70 -21.80 -29.90 -1.76
CA LEU A 70 -22.47 -30.31 -2.99
C LEU A 70 -23.70 -29.43 -3.18
N THR A 71 -23.62 -28.56 -4.18
CA THR A 71 -24.68 -27.62 -4.53
C THR A 71 -25.39 -28.09 -5.79
N GLY A 72 -26.72 -28.20 -5.78
CA GLY A 72 -27.47 -28.52 -7.00
C GLY A 72 -28.97 -28.70 -6.78
N PRO A 73 -29.79 -28.70 -7.84
CA PRO A 73 -31.24 -28.77 -7.72
C PRO A 73 -31.72 -30.08 -7.04
N TYR A 74 -32.97 -30.10 -6.57
CA TYR A 74 -33.60 -31.34 -6.11
C TYR A 74 -33.59 -32.39 -7.24
N GLY A 75 -33.28 -33.65 -6.92
CA GLY A 75 -33.17 -34.71 -7.94
C GLY A 75 -31.85 -34.70 -8.74
N SER A 76 -30.78 -34.08 -8.24
CA SER A 76 -29.46 -34.15 -8.87
C SER A 76 -28.60 -35.34 -8.40
N GLY A 77 -29.18 -36.33 -7.71
CA GLY A 77 -28.46 -37.48 -7.16
C GLY A 77 -27.56 -37.23 -5.93
N LYS A 78 -27.61 -36.03 -5.33
CA LYS A 78 -26.81 -35.62 -4.15
C LYS A 78 -26.82 -36.63 -2.99
N SER A 79 -27.99 -36.94 -2.44
CA SER A 79 -28.13 -37.83 -1.28
C SER A 79 -27.75 -39.27 -1.61
N THR A 80 -27.98 -39.71 -2.86
CA THR A 80 -27.56 -41.01 -3.37
C THR A 80 -26.04 -41.11 -3.45
N LEU A 81 -25.36 -40.07 -3.97
CA LEU A 81 -23.90 -40.00 -3.99
C LEU A 81 -23.33 -40.01 -2.57
N ALA A 82 -23.90 -39.24 -1.65
CA ALA A 82 -23.47 -39.26 -0.26
C ALA A 82 -23.61 -40.65 0.40
N LEU A 83 -24.70 -41.37 0.09
CA LEU A 83 -24.87 -42.77 0.52
C LEU A 83 -23.79 -43.68 -0.07
N VAL A 84 -23.42 -43.53 -1.35
CA VAL A 84 -22.33 -44.29 -1.99
C VAL A 84 -20.98 -43.98 -1.32
N VAL A 85 -20.66 -42.70 -1.07
CA VAL A 85 -19.42 -42.28 -0.39
C VAL A 85 -19.33 -42.92 1.00
N VAL A 86 -20.40 -42.80 1.79
CA VAL A 86 -20.47 -43.40 3.13
C VAL A 86 -20.35 -44.93 3.08
N SER A 87 -20.90 -45.57 2.06
CA SER A 87 -20.81 -47.02 1.86
C SER A 87 -19.40 -47.48 1.50
N LEU A 88 -18.72 -46.76 0.60
CA LEU A 88 -17.36 -47.05 0.18
C LEU A 88 -16.35 -46.85 1.31
N LEU A 89 -16.54 -45.81 2.14
CA LEU A 89 -15.64 -45.50 3.26
C LEU A 89 -15.97 -46.29 4.53
N GLY A 90 -17.20 -46.78 4.66
CA GLY A 90 -17.68 -47.49 5.85
C GLY A 90 -16.97 -48.81 6.13
N ARG A 91 -17.39 -49.47 7.21
CA ARG A 91 -16.85 -50.76 7.63
C ARG A 91 -17.11 -51.86 6.60
N ALA A 92 -16.29 -52.90 6.62
CA ALA A 92 -16.47 -54.07 5.77
C ALA A 92 -17.84 -54.73 6.00
N GLY A 93 -18.54 -55.03 4.90
CA GLY A 93 -19.87 -55.63 4.91
C GLY A 93 -20.47 -55.66 3.51
N ASN A 94 -21.71 -56.15 3.40
CA ASN A 94 -22.43 -56.29 2.13
C ASN A 94 -22.52 -54.96 1.38
N ARG A 95 -22.91 -53.88 2.08
CA ARG A 95 -23.02 -52.54 1.47
C ARG A 95 -21.70 -52.01 0.87
N ARG A 96 -20.58 -52.19 1.57
CA ARG A 96 -19.27 -51.73 1.06
C ARG A 96 -18.88 -52.49 -0.21
N THR A 97 -19.12 -53.80 -0.20
CA THR A 97 -18.85 -54.68 -1.34
C THR A 97 -19.69 -54.29 -2.55
N GLU A 98 -21.00 -54.08 -2.36
CA GLU A 98 -21.89 -53.61 -3.41
C GLU A 98 -21.48 -52.23 -3.95
N ALA A 99 -21.08 -51.31 -3.08
CA ALA A 99 -20.62 -49.99 -3.50
C ALA A 99 -19.32 -50.07 -4.34
N GLU A 100 -18.39 -50.95 -3.95
CA GLU A 100 -17.15 -51.23 -4.70
C GLU A 100 -17.45 -51.87 -6.06
N GLU A 101 -18.40 -52.80 -6.14
CA GLU A 101 -18.85 -53.43 -7.38
C GLU A 101 -19.44 -52.40 -8.35
N VAL A 102 -20.38 -51.57 -7.87
CA VAL A 102 -20.99 -50.50 -8.69
C VAL A 102 -19.95 -49.49 -9.17
N LEU A 103 -18.96 -49.16 -8.33
CA LEU A 103 -17.85 -48.29 -8.74
C LEU A 103 -16.92 -48.99 -9.74
N ALA A 104 -16.64 -50.28 -9.57
CA ALA A 104 -15.79 -51.04 -10.48
C ALA A 104 -16.44 -51.25 -11.86
N GLU A 105 -17.76 -51.40 -11.93
CA GLU A 105 -18.52 -51.43 -13.19
C GLU A 105 -18.33 -50.15 -14.00
N THR A 106 -18.21 -49.01 -13.31
CA THR A 106 -18.15 -47.70 -13.98
C THR A 106 -16.71 -47.22 -14.20
N SER A 107 -15.84 -47.40 -13.20
CA SER A 107 -14.42 -47.04 -13.25
C SER A 107 -13.58 -48.02 -12.42
N PRO A 108 -13.05 -49.09 -13.04
CA PRO A 108 -12.23 -50.09 -12.37
C PRO A 108 -10.96 -49.50 -11.72
N ILE A 109 -10.41 -48.44 -12.32
CA ILE A 109 -9.20 -47.77 -11.83
C ILE A 109 -9.51 -47.00 -10.55
N LEU A 110 -10.60 -46.22 -10.54
CA LEU A 110 -11.01 -45.45 -9.37
C LEU A 110 -11.40 -46.37 -8.21
N ALA A 111 -12.13 -47.46 -8.49
CA ALA A 111 -12.48 -48.47 -7.48
C ALA A 111 -11.23 -49.02 -6.75
N ARG A 112 -10.20 -49.41 -7.51
CA ARG A 112 -8.94 -49.93 -6.94
C ARG A 112 -8.18 -48.87 -6.15
N ARG A 113 -8.08 -47.65 -6.67
CA ARG A 113 -7.38 -46.55 -5.98
C ARG A 113 -8.07 -46.21 -4.66
N LEU A 114 -9.38 -46.03 -4.68
CA LEU A 114 -10.17 -45.72 -3.49
C LEU A 114 -10.04 -46.82 -2.44
N ALA A 115 -10.22 -48.09 -2.82
CA ALA A 115 -10.07 -49.22 -1.91
C ALA A 115 -8.66 -49.27 -1.29
N THR A 116 -7.61 -49.10 -2.11
CA THR A 116 -6.21 -49.10 -1.64
C THR A 116 -5.95 -47.94 -0.68
N ALA A 117 -6.41 -46.74 -1.02
CA ALA A 117 -6.21 -45.54 -0.21
C ALA A 117 -6.98 -45.63 1.12
N ARG A 118 -8.22 -46.13 1.09
CA ARG A 118 -9.02 -46.41 2.29
C ARG A 118 -8.36 -47.46 3.16
N ASP A 119 -7.97 -48.60 2.63
CA ASP A 119 -7.44 -49.70 3.45
C ASP A 119 -6.09 -49.34 4.10
N ARG A 120 -5.31 -48.45 3.46
CA ARG A 120 -4.10 -47.87 4.03
C ARG A 120 -4.40 -46.89 5.18
N THR A 121 -5.45 -46.07 5.04
CA THR A 121 -5.77 -44.97 5.97
C THR A 121 -6.71 -45.41 7.12
N ALA A 122 -7.63 -46.33 6.85
CA ALA A 122 -8.66 -46.83 7.74
C ALA A 122 -8.98 -48.31 7.42
N PRO A 123 -8.14 -49.27 7.83
CA PRO A 123 -8.32 -50.70 7.50
C PRO A 123 -9.64 -51.28 8.04
N ASN A 124 -10.16 -50.72 9.14
CA ASN A 124 -11.45 -51.10 9.73
C ASN A 124 -12.64 -50.26 9.21
N GLY A 125 -12.42 -49.36 8.24
CA GLY A 125 -13.40 -48.40 7.75
C GLY A 125 -13.56 -47.16 8.63
N PHE A 126 -14.29 -46.18 8.10
CA PHE A 126 -14.58 -44.90 8.73
C PHE A 126 -15.75 -45.00 9.72
N ILE A 127 -15.79 -44.09 10.69
CA ILE A 127 -17.01 -43.80 11.45
C ILE A 127 -17.85 -42.86 10.60
N THR A 128 -18.95 -43.37 10.07
CA THR A 128 -19.82 -42.63 9.16
C THR A 128 -20.95 -41.98 9.94
N CYS A 129 -20.84 -40.68 10.17
CA CYS A 129 -21.80 -39.84 10.87
C CYS A 129 -22.67 -39.14 9.82
N VAL A 130 -23.96 -39.45 9.77
CA VAL A 130 -24.86 -38.86 8.77
C VAL A 130 -26.10 -38.29 9.45
N ALA A 131 -26.52 -37.11 9.02
CA ALA A 131 -27.80 -36.51 9.40
C ALA A 131 -28.43 -35.78 8.21
N THR A 132 -29.75 -35.73 8.19
CA THR A 132 -30.57 -34.86 7.36
C THR A 132 -30.96 -33.67 8.23
N ALA A 133 -30.49 -32.49 7.84
CA ALA A 133 -30.79 -31.24 8.50
C ALA A 133 -32.29 -30.92 8.42
N ARG A 134 -32.82 -30.38 9.52
CA ARG A 134 -34.18 -29.86 9.62
C ARG A 134 -34.09 -28.34 9.81
N ARG A 135 -35.22 -27.66 9.93
CA ARG A 135 -35.24 -26.25 10.35
C ARG A 135 -34.94 -26.16 11.86
N GLU A 136 -33.71 -26.52 12.21
CA GLU A 136 -33.19 -26.62 13.57
C GLU A 136 -31.73 -26.10 13.61
N PRO A 137 -31.19 -25.80 14.80
CA PRO A 137 -29.78 -25.47 15.00
C PRO A 137 -28.84 -26.52 14.41
N LEU A 138 -27.71 -26.06 13.89
CA LEU A 138 -26.71 -26.95 13.29
C LEU A 138 -26.16 -27.96 14.31
N LEU A 139 -25.97 -27.49 15.54
CA LEU A 139 -25.49 -28.28 16.67
C LEU A 139 -26.33 -29.55 16.87
N ASP A 140 -27.66 -29.45 16.76
CA ASP A 140 -28.58 -30.56 16.95
C ASP A 140 -28.44 -31.62 15.84
N SER A 141 -28.33 -31.18 14.58
CA SER A 141 -28.14 -32.08 13.43
C SER A 141 -26.81 -32.83 13.51
N ILE A 142 -25.72 -32.15 13.89
CA ILE A 142 -24.41 -32.79 14.03
C ILE A 142 -24.40 -33.75 15.22
N THR A 143 -24.98 -33.38 16.35
CA THR A 143 -25.08 -34.28 17.51
C THR A 143 -25.82 -35.57 17.18
N ARG A 144 -26.95 -35.49 16.45
CA ARG A 144 -27.64 -36.68 15.95
C ARG A 144 -26.73 -37.53 15.06
N ALA A 145 -25.99 -36.90 14.14
CA ALA A 145 -25.06 -37.60 13.26
C ALA A 145 -23.97 -38.35 14.03
N LEU A 146 -23.39 -37.73 15.06
CA LEU A 146 -22.31 -38.30 15.87
C LEU A 146 -22.80 -39.45 16.75
N LEU A 147 -23.93 -39.28 17.45
CA LEU A 147 -24.51 -40.31 18.31
C LEU A 147 -24.90 -41.56 17.51
N ASP A 148 -25.59 -41.36 16.38
CA ASP A 148 -26.01 -42.45 15.50
C ASP A 148 -24.82 -43.11 14.79
N GLY A 149 -23.83 -42.32 14.37
CA GLY A 149 -22.60 -42.81 13.75
C GLY A 149 -21.78 -43.68 14.69
N ALA A 150 -21.61 -43.25 15.93
CA ALA A 150 -20.91 -44.00 16.97
C ALA A 150 -21.67 -45.29 17.33
N ALA A 151 -23.00 -45.24 17.47
CA ALA A 151 -23.81 -46.44 17.74
C ALA A 151 -23.72 -47.48 16.61
N ARG A 152 -23.65 -47.04 15.34
CA ARG A 152 -23.43 -47.95 14.20
C ARG A 152 -22.01 -48.51 14.15
N ALA A 153 -21.01 -47.72 14.52
CA ALA A 153 -19.63 -48.18 14.58
C ALA A 153 -19.43 -49.18 15.72
N TRP A 154 -20.14 -49.08 16.84
CA TRP A 154 -19.98 -50.01 17.96
C TRP A 154 -21.35 -50.47 18.49
N PRO A 155 -21.96 -51.49 17.83
CA PRO A 155 -23.16 -52.14 18.35
C PRO A 155 -22.86 -52.90 19.67
N ASP A 156 -23.90 -53.18 20.46
CA ASP A 156 -23.86 -54.07 21.64
C ASP A 156 -22.88 -53.70 22.78
N ASN A 157 -22.77 -52.40 23.09
CA ASN A 157 -22.01 -51.87 24.24
C ASN A 157 -20.46 -51.99 24.12
N ASP A 158 -19.95 -52.35 22.94
CA ASP A 158 -18.52 -52.42 22.60
C ASP A 158 -17.86 -51.05 22.32
N MET A 159 -18.56 -49.95 22.60
CA MET A 159 -18.05 -48.61 22.37
C MET A 159 -16.90 -48.30 23.35
N PRO A 160 -15.72 -47.83 22.89
CA PRO A 160 -14.60 -47.50 23.78
C PRO A 160 -14.99 -46.50 24.87
N THR A 161 -14.53 -46.71 26.11
CA THR A 161 -14.82 -45.82 27.25
C THR A 161 -14.54 -44.34 26.95
N PRO A 162 -13.41 -43.95 26.31
CA PRO A 162 -13.18 -42.55 25.97
C PRO A 162 -14.25 -41.96 25.04
N VAL A 163 -14.78 -42.76 24.09
CA VAL A 163 -15.85 -42.34 23.19
C VAL A 163 -17.17 -42.20 23.95
N GLN A 164 -17.48 -43.12 24.86
CA GLN A 164 -18.69 -43.05 25.69
C GLN A 164 -18.67 -41.79 26.57
N GLU A 165 -17.53 -41.48 27.20
CA GLU A 165 -17.34 -40.29 28.03
C GLU A 165 -17.44 -39.00 27.20
N ALA A 166 -16.84 -38.97 26.00
CA ALA A 166 -16.89 -37.80 25.12
C ALA A 166 -18.28 -37.54 24.53
N LEU A 167 -19.09 -38.58 24.32
CA LEU A 167 -20.47 -38.45 23.80
C LEU A 167 -21.52 -38.23 24.89
N ALA A 168 -21.21 -38.50 26.17
CA ALA A 168 -22.16 -38.35 27.27
C ALA A 168 -22.72 -36.91 27.43
N PRO A 169 -21.92 -35.83 27.35
CA PRO A 169 -22.41 -34.45 27.41
C PRO A 169 -23.41 -34.12 26.29
N LEU A 170 -23.22 -34.69 25.09
CA LEU A 170 -24.07 -34.41 23.92
C LEU A 170 -25.50 -34.97 24.06
N LYS A 171 -25.75 -35.84 25.04
CA LYS A 171 -27.09 -36.37 25.34
C LYS A 171 -27.92 -35.43 26.22
N ALA A 172 -27.29 -34.44 26.86
CA ALA A 172 -27.95 -33.44 27.69
C ALA A 172 -28.24 -32.16 26.88
N PRO A 173 -29.33 -31.43 27.16
CA PRO A 173 -29.57 -30.14 26.53
C PRO A 173 -28.56 -29.08 27.04
N GLY A 174 -28.14 -28.16 26.16
CA GLY A 174 -27.33 -27.00 26.53
C GLY A 174 -25.81 -27.21 26.56
N PHE A 175 -25.29 -28.22 25.87
CA PHE A 175 -23.84 -28.40 25.68
C PHE A 175 -23.26 -27.36 24.71
N SER A 176 -21.96 -27.12 24.82
CA SER A 176 -21.19 -26.13 24.06
C SER A 176 -20.60 -26.70 22.77
N ASN A 177 -20.26 -25.81 21.83
CA ASN A 177 -19.52 -26.16 20.61
C ASN A 177 -18.21 -26.90 20.92
N GLN A 178 -17.52 -26.50 22.01
CA GLN A 178 -16.25 -27.11 22.41
C GLN A 178 -16.41 -28.57 22.82
N GLU A 179 -17.51 -28.92 23.49
CA GLU A 179 -17.82 -30.31 23.85
C GLU A 179 -18.08 -31.16 22.60
N LEU A 180 -18.79 -30.61 21.59
CA LEU A 180 -18.98 -31.28 20.31
C LEU A 180 -17.66 -31.49 19.57
N VAL A 181 -16.85 -30.44 19.45
CA VAL A 181 -15.54 -30.48 18.78
C VAL A 181 -14.61 -31.48 19.49
N SER A 182 -14.66 -31.55 20.82
CA SER A 182 -13.94 -32.54 21.62
C SER A 182 -14.39 -33.97 21.30
N ALA A 183 -15.70 -34.21 21.24
CA ALA A 183 -16.24 -35.51 20.85
C ALA A 183 -15.81 -35.94 19.43
N VAL A 184 -15.78 -35.00 18.48
CA VAL A 184 -15.28 -35.27 17.12
C VAL A 184 -13.80 -35.66 17.12
N LYS A 185 -12.96 -34.99 17.92
CA LYS A 185 -11.54 -35.36 18.07
C LYS A 185 -11.37 -36.76 18.63
N VAL A 186 -12.09 -37.10 19.71
CA VAL A 186 -12.03 -38.42 20.33
C VAL A 186 -12.51 -39.52 19.38
N LEU A 187 -13.54 -39.26 18.57
CA LEU A 187 -13.95 -40.19 17.51
C LEU A 187 -12.84 -40.37 16.46
N CYS A 188 -12.22 -39.28 16.00
CA CYS A 188 -11.12 -39.29 15.03
C CYS A 188 -9.86 -40.01 15.54
N GLU A 189 -9.64 -40.06 16.85
CA GLU A 189 -8.56 -40.84 17.48
C GLU A 189 -8.80 -42.35 17.36
N GLN A 190 -10.05 -42.80 17.28
CA GLN A 190 -10.39 -44.21 17.11
C GLN A 190 -10.38 -44.65 15.65
N ALA A 191 -10.97 -43.83 14.77
CA ALA A 191 -10.96 -44.03 13.32
C ALA A 191 -11.33 -42.73 12.59
N PRO A 192 -10.92 -42.55 11.33
CA PRO A 192 -11.35 -41.42 10.52
C PRO A 192 -12.88 -41.24 10.50
N VAL A 193 -13.34 -40.00 10.56
CA VAL A 193 -14.76 -39.65 10.63
C VAL A 193 -15.21 -39.04 9.30
N MET A 194 -16.28 -39.58 8.73
CA MET A 194 -17.00 -38.98 7.61
C MET A 194 -18.30 -38.38 8.13
N LEU A 195 -18.39 -37.06 8.19
CA LEU A 195 -19.58 -36.32 8.61
C LEU A 195 -20.34 -35.80 7.39
N VAL A 196 -21.54 -36.33 7.16
CA VAL A 196 -22.45 -35.92 6.10
C VAL A 196 -23.66 -35.19 6.67
N ILE A 197 -23.92 -34.00 6.17
CA ILE A 197 -25.13 -33.23 6.49
C ILE A 197 -25.93 -33.02 5.21
N ASP A 198 -26.98 -33.81 5.05
CA ASP A 198 -27.94 -33.70 3.95
C ASP A 198 -28.94 -32.57 4.21
N GLU A 199 -29.50 -31.97 3.15
CA GLU A 199 -30.45 -30.85 3.24
C GLU A 199 -29.94 -29.67 4.09
N PHE A 200 -28.63 -29.45 4.10
CA PHE A 200 -27.93 -28.48 4.94
C PHE A 200 -28.51 -27.06 4.83
N GLY A 201 -29.05 -26.70 3.64
CA GLY A 201 -29.77 -25.46 3.41
C GLY A 201 -30.92 -25.19 4.39
N LYS A 202 -31.55 -26.21 5.00
CA LYS A 202 -32.61 -26.03 6.01
C LYS A 202 -32.09 -25.49 7.34
N SER A 203 -30.89 -25.89 7.75
CA SER A 203 -30.22 -25.28 8.91
C SER A 203 -29.82 -23.84 8.60
N LEU A 204 -29.41 -23.54 7.35
CA LEU A 204 -29.12 -22.16 6.92
C LEU A 204 -30.38 -21.29 6.88
N GLU A 205 -31.50 -21.82 6.40
CA GLU A 205 -32.81 -21.15 6.45
C GLU A 205 -33.24 -20.87 7.89
N HIS A 206 -33.06 -21.83 8.81
CA HIS A 206 -33.36 -21.65 10.23
C HIS A 206 -32.55 -20.49 10.82
N LEU A 207 -31.23 -20.48 10.57
CA LEU A 207 -30.32 -19.42 11.00
C LEU A 207 -30.65 -18.05 10.39
N ALA A 208 -31.04 -17.99 9.12
CA ALA A 208 -31.44 -16.76 8.45
C ALA A 208 -32.79 -16.21 8.97
N SER A 209 -33.69 -17.09 9.43
CA SER A 209 -35.03 -16.72 9.91
C SER A 209 -35.07 -16.15 11.33
N ARG A 210 -34.05 -16.41 12.16
CA ARG A 210 -33.95 -15.93 13.55
C ARG A 210 -32.89 -14.83 13.65
N GLY A 211 -33.29 -13.58 13.45
CA GLY A 211 -32.41 -12.40 13.50
C GLY A 211 -31.85 -12.02 14.88
N GLU A 212 -31.66 -12.95 15.81
CA GLU A 212 -31.10 -12.68 17.14
C GLU A 212 -29.57 -12.89 17.16
N PHE A 213 -28.86 -11.80 17.51
CA PHE A 213 -27.41 -11.64 17.36
C PHE A 213 -26.53 -12.49 18.30
N SER A 214 -27.09 -13.22 19.27
CA SER A 214 -26.29 -14.00 20.23
C SER A 214 -26.04 -15.46 19.84
N ASP A 215 -27.01 -16.12 19.17
CA ASP A 215 -26.93 -17.56 18.84
C ASP A 215 -26.58 -17.83 17.37
N ALA A 216 -26.79 -16.87 16.46
CA ALA A 216 -26.43 -17.04 15.05
C ALA A 216 -24.90 -17.06 14.80
N GLY A 217 -24.13 -16.47 15.71
CA GLY A 217 -22.66 -16.45 15.65
C GLY A 217 -22.02 -17.77 16.09
N SER A 218 -22.64 -18.54 16.97
CA SER A 218 -22.10 -19.82 17.46
C SER A 218 -22.23 -20.94 16.44
N ASP A 219 -23.34 -21.01 15.70
CA ASP A 219 -23.58 -22.09 14.72
C ASP A 219 -22.71 -21.96 13.46
N VAL A 220 -22.55 -20.74 12.91
CA VAL A 220 -21.67 -20.51 11.74
C VAL A 220 -20.20 -20.74 12.12
N PHE A 221 -19.81 -20.36 13.33
CA PHE A 221 -18.48 -20.58 13.87
C PHE A 221 -18.17 -22.07 14.06
N LEU A 222 -19.15 -22.88 14.48
CA LEU A 222 -18.97 -24.34 14.60
C LEU A 222 -18.57 -25.00 13.27
N LEU A 223 -19.20 -24.61 12.17
CA LEU A 223 -18.88 -25.18 10.85
C LEU A 223 -17.46 -24.80 10.41
N GLN A 224 -17.02 -23.58 10.73
CA GLN A 224 -15.64 -23.15 10.51
C GLN A 224 -14.66 -23.97 11.35
N GLU A 225 -14.93 -24.13 12.66
CA GLU A 225 -14.07 -24.91 13.56
C GLU A 225 -13.92 -26.35 13.09
N LEU A 226 -15.00 -27.00 12.64
CA LEU A 226 -14.95 -28.37 12.12
C LEU A 226 -14.16 -28.45 10.81
N ALA A 227 -14.33 -27.49 9.89
CA ALA A 227 -13.57 -27.47 8.64
C ALA A 227 -12.07 -27.26 8.88
N GLU A 228 -11.70 -26.36 9.80
CA GLU A 228 -10.31 -26.10 10.17
C GLU A 228 -9.69 -27.26 10.96
N LEU A 229 -10.48 -27.92 11.81
CA LEU A 229 -10.06 -29.11 12.56
C LEU A 229 -9.61 -30.23 11.61
N GLY A 230 -10.32 -30.39 10.50
CA GLY A 230 -10.02 -31.35 9.45
C GLY A 230 -9.02 -30.85 8.41
N ALA A 231 -8.48 -29.62 8.46
CA ALA A 231 -7.68 -29.06 7.37
C ALA A 231 -6.17 -29.30 7.50
N GLY A 232 -5.48 -29.48 6.36
CA GLY A 232 -4.02 -29.56 6.26
C GLY A 232 -3.41 -30.89 6.75
N SER A 233 -2.09 -31.03 6.59
CA SER A 233 -1.37 -32.28 6.86
C SER A 233 -1.25 -32.68 8.33
N ARG A 234 -1.65 -31.79 9.26
CA ARG A 234 -1.72 -32.06 10.71
C ARG A 234 -3.14 -32.00 11.27
N GLY A 235 -4.15 -31.82 10.41
CA GLY A 235 -5.55 -31.88 10.82
C GLY A 235 -5.92 -33.28 11.28
N VAL A 236 -6.93 -33.40 12.14
CA VAL A 236 -7.47 -34.72 12.49
C VAL A 236 -8.14 -35.34 11.25
N PRO A 237 -8.28 -36.67 11.15
CA PRO A 237 -8.87 -37.34 9.98
C PRO A 237 -10.41 -37.18 9.92
N LEU A 238 -10.87 -35.93 9.87
CA LEU A 238 -12.26 -35.52 9.72
C LEU A 238 -12.53 -35.10 8.27
N TYR A 239 -13.58 -35.68 7.70
CA TYR A 239 -14.05 -35.43 6.34
C TYR A 239 -15.48 -34.89 6.42
N LEU A 240 -15.75 -33.76 5.78
CA LEU A 240 -17.02 -33.05 5.85
C LEU A 240 -17.68 -33.01 4.47
N LEU A 241 -18.96 -33.35 4.42
CA LEU A 241 -19.79 -33.30 3.22
C LEU A 241 -21.13 -32.64 3.53
N THR A 242 -21.37 -31.46 2.98
CA THR A 242 -22.66 -30.77 3.09
C THR A 242 -23.41 -30.84 1.76
N LEU A 243 -24.74 -31.02 1.78
CA LEU A 243 -25.58 -31.10 0.57
C LEU A 243 -26.67 -30.03 0.59
N GLN A 244 -26.79 -29.22 -0.46
CA GLN A 244 -27.71 -28.07 -0.51
C GLN A 244 -28.19 -27.72 -1.93
N HIS A 245 -29.21 -26.85 -2.03
CA HIS A 245 -29.84 -26.46 -3.30
C HIS A 245 -29.31 -25.18 -3.91
N LEU A 246 -28.92 -24.24 -3.05
CA LEU A 246 -28.30 -22.99 -3.43
C LEU A 246 -26.89 -22.96 -2.85
N SER A 247 -26.00 -22.19 -3.48
CA SER A 247 -24.66 -22.02 -2.96
C SER A 247 -24.69 -21.27 -1.62
N PHE A 248 -23.61 -21.35 -0.85
CA PHE A 248 -23.43 -20.53 0.34
C PHE A 248 -23.62 -19.02 0.07
N ALA A 249 -23.16 -18.54 -1.10
CA ALA A 249 -23.27 -17.13 -1.50
C ALA A 249 -24.72 -16.70 -1.76
N ASP A 250 -25.54 -17.58 -2.35
CA ASP A 250 -26.94 -17.31 -2.64
C ASP A 250 -27.79 -17.25 -1.36
N TYR A 251 -27.51 -18.14 -0.38
CA TYR A 251 -28.11 -18.03 0.96
C TYR A 251 -27.65 -16.76 1.68
N ALA A 252 -26.37 -16.39 1.57
CA ALA A 252 -25.80 -15.19 2.16
C ALA A 252 -26.37 -13.88 1.58
N SER A 253 -26.82 -13.88 0.31
CA SER A 253 -27.44 -12.71 -0.34
C SER A 253 -28.79 -12.32 0.29
N ARG A 254 -29.44 -13.26 0.98
CA ARG A 254 -30.73 -13.07 1.67
C ARG A 254 -30.56 -12.70 3.15
N ALA A 255 -29.32 -12.63 3.64
CA ALA A 255 -28.96 -12.31 5.02
C ALA A 255 -28.44 -10.87 5.17
N SER A 256 -28.27 -10.39 6.40
CA SER A 256 -27.68 -9.06 6.67
C SER A 256 -26.20 -8.99 6.23
N THR A 257 -25.70 -7.79 5.91
CA THR A 257 -24.31 -7.60 5.40
C THR A 257 -23.20 -8.12 6.32
N LEU A 258 -23.43 -8.15 7.63
CA LEU A 258 -22.52 -8.76 8.60
C LEU A 258 -22.51 -10.29 8.50
N GLN A 259 -23.69 -10.90 8.40
CA GLN A 259 -23.84 -12.34 8.19
C GLN A 259 -23.23 -12.76 6.86
N SER A 260 -23.46 -12.03 5.75
CA SER A 260 -22.90 -12.36 4.43
C SER A 260 -21.37 -12.42 4.44
N ARG A 261 -20.70 -11.61 5.28
CA ARG A 261 -19.25 -11.66 5.47
C ARG A 261 -18.79 -12.90 6.24
N GLU A 262 -19.50 -13.29 7.29
CA GLU A 262 -19.21 -14.53 8.02
C GLU A 262 -19.44 -15.76 7.14
N TRP A 263 -20.49 -15.75 6.31
CA TRP A 263 -20.75 -16.80 5.31
C TRP A 263 -19.63 -16.94 4.28
N ALA A 264 -19.09 -15.82 3.77
CA ALA A 264 -17.98 -15.84 2.83
C ALA A 264 -16.70 -16.45 3.43
N LYS A 265 -16.46 -16.27 4.74
CA LYS A 265 -15.32 -16.89 5.44
C LYS A 265 -15.45 -18.41 5.49
N VAL A 266 -16.63 -18.91 5.82
CA VAL A 266 -16.91 -20.35 5.86
C VAL A 266 -16.81 -20.96 4.47
N GLN A 267 -17.40 -20.31 3.45
CA GLN A 267 -17.32 -20.78 2.06
C GLN A 267 -15.88 -20.95 1.59
N GLY A 268 -14.96 -20.03 1.95
CA GLY A 268 -13.54 -20.14 1.61
C GLY A 268 -12.81 -21.35 2.24
N ARG A 269 -13.46 -22.13 3.11
CA ARG A 269 -12.93 -23.37 3.72
C ARG A 269 -13.52 -24.64 3.12
N PHE A 270 -14.57 -24.52 2.33
CA PHE A 270 -15.20 -25.63 1.63
C PHE A 270 -14.85 -25.56 0.14
N GLU A 271 -14.62 -26.72 -0.44
CA GLU A 271 -14.62 -26.85 -1.89
C GLU A 271 -16.06 -27.07 -2.37
N ASP A 272 -16.59 -26.10 -3.13
CA ASP A 272 -17.95 -26.14 -3.67
C ASP A 272 -17.98 -26.94 -4.99
N ILE A 273 -18.86 -27.93 -5.06
CA ILE A 273 -19.01 -28.87 -6.15
C ILE A 273 -20.42 -28.76 -6.69
N LEU A 274 -20.54 -28.26 -7.91
CA LEU A 274 -21.82 -28.11 -8.58
C LEU A 274 -22.30 -29.45 -9.17
N MET A 275 -23.37 -29.98 -8.60
CA MET A 275 -24.08 -31.15 -9.09
C MET A 275 -25.05 -30.74 -10.21
N THR A 276 -24.56 -30.87 -11.44
CA THR A 276 -25.37 -30.73 -12.66
C THR A 276 -25.89 -32.09 -13.11
N ILE A 277 -27.12 -32.12 -13.62
CA ILE A 277 -27.72 -33.35 -14.15
C ILE A 277 -27.15 -33.59 -15.54
N HIS A 278 -26.54 -34.77 -15.75
CA HIS A 278 -26.03 -35.17 -17.05
C HIS A 278 -27.07 -36.02 -17.79
N LEU A 279 -27.22 -35.80 -19.10
CA LEU A 279 -28.19 -36.53 -19.93
C LEU A 279 -27.96 -38.05 -19.90
N GLY A 280 -26.69 -38.47 -20.00
CA GLY A 280 -26.33 -39.89 -19.96
C GLY A 280 -26.77 -40.61 -18.68
N ASP A 281 -26.62 -39.97 -17.53
CA ASP A 281 -26.99 -40.54 -16.22
C ASP A 281 -28.51 -40.75 -16.14
N THR A 282 -29.28 -39.81 -16.69
CA THR A 282 -30.74 -39.92 -16.76
C THR A 282 -31.15 -41.06 -17.68
N VAL A 283 -30.54 -41.18 -18.86
CA VAL A 283 -30.84 -42.26 -19.81
C VAL A 283 -30.51 -43.63 -19.22
N GLU A 284 -29.42 -43.75 -18.46
CA GLU A 284 -29.07 -44.97 -17.76
C GLU A 284 -30.11 -45.33 -16.67
N LEU A 285 -30.67 -44.34 -15.98
CA LEU A 285 -31.77 -44.54 -15.04
C LEU A 285 -33.04 -45.07 -15.75
N ILE A 286 -33.36 -44.52 -16.92
CA ILE A 286 -34.47 -45.01 -17.77
C ILE A 286 -34.21 -46.47 -18.16
N ARG A 287 -33.01 -46.76 -18.66
CA ARG A 287 -32.57 -48.10 -19.06
C ARG A 287 -32.79 -49.11 -17.95
N ARG A 288 -32.43 -48.76 -16.72
CA ARG A 288 -32.59 -49.62 -15.54
C ARG A 288 -34.05 -49.77 -15.11
N THR A 289 -34.93 -48.85 -15.45
CA THR A 289 -36.34 -48.93 -15.05
C THR A 289 -37.16 -49.91 -15.92
N LEU A 290 -36.76 -50.08 -17.18
CA LEU A 290 -37.45 -50.93 -18.15
C LEU A 290 -36.89 -52.35 -18.12
N ASP A 291 -37.74 -53.32 -17.76
CA ASP A 291 -37.40 -54.74 -17.70
C ASP A 291 -38.01 -55.50 -18.89
N HIS A 292 -37.16 -56.10 -19.72
CA HIS A 292 -37.54 -56.85 -20.92
C HIS A 292 -37.47 -58.37 -20.74
N ASP A 293 -37.20 -58.88 -19.54
CA ASP A 293 -37.00 -60.32 -19.31
C ASP A 293 -38.25 -61.14 -19.68
N GLY A 294 -39.44 -60.59 -19.45
CA GLY A 294 -40.73 -61.20 -19.80
C GLY A 294 -41.07 -61.19 -21.30
N VAL A 295 -40.26 -60.55 -22.15
CA VAL A 295 -40.57 -60.40 -23.59
C VAL A 295 -40.30 -61.69 -24.35
N SER A 296 -41.27 -62.11 -25.17
CA SER A 296 -41.16 -63.30 -26.03
C SER A 296 -39.98 -63.24 -27.02
N PRO A 297 -39.42 -64.38 -27.49
CA PRO A 297 -38.31 -64.37 -28.45
C PRO A 297 -38.60 -63.59 -29.74
N LYS A 298 -39.85 -63.68 -30.25
CA LYS A 298 -40.29 -62.89 -31.41
C LYS A 298 -40.30 -61.39 -31.10
N GLY A 299 -40.77 -61.01 -29.92
CA GLY A 299 -40.74 -59.64 -29.43
C GLY A 299 -39.32 -59.09 -29.31
N ARG A 300 -38.40 -59.84 -28.69
CA ARG A 300 -36.98 -59.47 -28.58
C ARG A 300 -36.33 -59.27 -29.95
N LYS A 301 -36.66 -60.12 -30.94
CA LYS A 301 -36.17 -59.96 -32.32
C LYS A 301 -36.66 -58.64 -32.95
N LEU A 302 -37.93 -58.27 -32.75
CA LEU A 302 -38.47 -57.01 -33.25
C LEU A 302 -37.82 -55.80 -32.58
N ILE A 303 -37.64 -55.84 -31.25
CA ILE A 303 -36.94 -54.78 -30.50
C ILE A 303 -35.50 -54.64 -30.99
N ALA A 304 -34.78 -55.75 -31.16
CA ALA A 304 -33.40 -55.73 -31.67
C ALA A 304 -33.31 -55.17 -33.10
N GLN A 305 -34.25 -55.53 -33.99
CA GLN A 305 -34.32 -54.98 -35.35
C GLN A 305 -34.55 -53.47 -35.33
N HIS A 306 -35.50 -53.02 -34.51
CA HIS A 306 -35.77 -51.60 -34.30
C HIS A 306 -34.55 -50.87 -33.73
N ALA A 307 -33.92 -51.40 -32.68
CA ALA A 307 -32.72 -50.82 -32.07
C ALA A 307 -31.53 -50.74 -33.03
N ALA A 308 -31.32 -51.73 -33.89
CA ALA A 308 -30.28 -51.70 -34.92
C ALA A 308 -30.56 -50.67 -36.03
N ALA A 309 -31.83 -50.47 -36.40
CA ALA A 309 -32.23 -49.40 -37.32
C ALA A 309 -32.03 -48.02 -36.67
N SER A 310 -32.44 -47.86 -35.42
CA SER A 310 -32.24 -46.68 -34.59
C SER A 310 -30.78 -46.28 -34.44
N ALA A 311 -29.89 -47.23 -34.12
CA ALA A 311 -28.45 -46.96 -33.95
C ALA A 311 -27.78 -46.49 -35.26
N ARG A 312 -28.19 -47.05 -36.40
CA ARG A 312 -27.73 -46.61 -37.72
C ARG A 312 -28.21 -45.19 -38.02
N ALA A 313 -29.51 -44.94 -37.89
CA ALA A 313 -30.10 -43.63 -38.11
C ALA A 313 -29.50 -42.54 -37.19
N TRP A 314 -29.20 -42.89 -35.94
CA TRP A 314 -28.55 -42.04 -34.95
C TRP A 314 -27.13 -41.65 -35.37
N THR A 315 -26.35 -42.63 -35.83
CA THR A 315 -24.95 -42.44 -36.22
C THR A 315 -24.83 -41.67 -37.54
N GLU A 316 -25.63 -42.01 -38.55
CA GLU A 316 -25.66 -41.32 -39.85
C GLU A 316 -26.00 -39.83 -39.73
N ARG A 317 -26.75 -39.45 -38.68
CA ARG A 317 -27.14 -38.06 -38.39
C ARG A 317 -26.18 -37.35 -37.42
N GLY A 318 -25.07 -37.98 -37.03
CA GLY A 318 -24.06 -37.38 -36.15
C GLY A 318 -24.51 -37.18 -34.70
N LEU A 319 -25.59 -37.84 -34.26
CA LEU A 319 -26.18 -37.63 -32.92
C LEU A 319 -25.36 -38.26 -31.77
N GLN A 320 -24.25 -38.95 -32.10
CA GLN A 320 -23.30 -39.50 -31.12
C GLN A 320 -22.68 -38.43 -30.22
N GLY A 321 -22.58 -37.18 -30.69
CA GLY A 321 -22.10 -36.05 -29.88
C GLY A 321 -23.07 -35.62 -28.77
N ILE A 322 -24.36 -35.97 -28.86
CA ILE A 322 -25.36 -35.67 -27.83
C ILE A 322 -25.41 -36.78 -26.78
N LEU A 323 -25.48 -38.02 -27.25
CA LEU A 323 -25.48 -39.21 -26.41
C LEU A 323 -24.74 -40.31 -27.16
N ALA A 324 -23.70 -40.84 -26.53
CA ALA A 324 -22.97 -42.02 -27.01
C ALA A 324 -23.85 -43.26 -26.86
N ALA A 325 -24.81 -43.42 -27.78
CA ALA A 325 -25.82 -44.47 -27.77
C ALA A 325 -25.65 -45.41 -28.97
N GLY A 326 -25.75 -46.71 -28.69
CA GLY A 326 -25.63 -47.76 -29.68
C GLY A 326 -26.84 -48.69 -29.72
N HIS A 327 -26.67 -49.81 -30.43
CA HIS A 327 -27.68 -50.87 -30.51
C HIS A 327 -28.11 -51.37 -29.13
N ASP A 328 -27.17 -51.55 -28.20
CA ASP A 328 -27.44 -52.00 -26.83
C ASP A 328 -28.33 -51.02 -26.08
N THR A 329 -27.95 -49.73 -26.07
CA THR A 329 -28.72 -48.66 -25.44
C THR A 329 -30.17 -48.64 -25.94
N PHE A 330 -30.38 -48.60 -27.26
CA PHE A 330 -31.73 -48.54 -27.84
C PHE A 330 -32.55 -49.82 -27.67
N THR A 331 -31.90 -50.96 -27.45
CA THR A 331 -32.58 -52.20 -27.08
C THR A 331 -33.18 -52.08 -25.69
N HIS A 332 -32.41 -51.53 -24.74
CA HIS A 332 -32.79 -51.45 -23.34
C HIS A 332 -33.62 -50.21 -22.97
N VAL A 333 -33.66 -49.15 -23.78
CA VAL A 333 -34.56 -48.00 -23.57
C VAL A 333 -35.92 -48.14 -24.28
N TYR A 334 -36.15 -49.22 -25.02
CA TYR A 334 -37.45 -49.51 -25.64
C TYR A 334 -38.55 -49.61 -24.56
N PRO A 335 -39.70 -48.92 -24.68
CA PRO A 335 -40.34 -48.48 -25.93
C PRO A 335 -40.14 -47.00 -26.29
N LEU A 336 -39.10 -46.31 -25.81
CA LEU A 336 -38.85 -44.93 -26.23
C LEU A 336 -38.28 -44.87 -27.65
N HIS A 337 -38.74 -43.90 -28.44
CA HIS A 337 -38.08 -43.54 -29.69
C HIS A 337 -36.69 -42.93 -29.37
N PRO A 338 -35.64 -43.17 -30.17
CA PRO A 338 -34.28 -42.65 -29.90
C PRO A 338 -34.22 -41.16 -29.56
N LEU A 339 -34.96 -40.33 -30.31
CA LEU A 339 -35.02 -38.89 -30.03
C LEU A 339 -35.80 -38.59 -28.74
N THR A 340 -36.86 -39.34 -28.42
CA THR A 340 -37.60 -39.19 -27.15
C THR A 340 -36.73 -39.54 -25.95
N THR A 341 -35.83 -40.52 -26.07
CA THR A 341 -34.85 -40.89 -25.03
C THR A 341 -33.99 -39.70 -24.61
N VAL A 342 -33.76 -38.74 -25.50
CA VAL A 342 -32.99 -37.52 -25.23
C VAL A 342 -33.87 -36.31 -24.91
N VAL A 343 -34.91 -36.09 -25.71
CA VAL A 343 -35.80 -34.93 -25.59
C VAL A 343 -36.58 -34.97 -24.28
N ALA A 344 -37.09 -36.12 -23.84
CA ALA A 344 -37.86 -36.20 -22.59
C ALA A 344 -37.05 -35.78 -21.35
N PRO A 345 -35.81 -36.29 -21.11
CA PRO A 345 -34.95 -35.77 -20.05
C PRO A 345 -34.73 -34.26 -20.10
N LEU A 346 -34.43 -33.72 -21.29
CA LEU A 346 -34.16 -32.29 -21.47
C LEU A 346 -35.41 -31.43 -21.20
N LEU A 347 -36.60 -31.93 -21.54
CA LEU A 347 -37.87 -31.28 -21.19
C LEU A 347 -38.15 -31.31 -19.68
N ALA A 348 -37.90 -32.45 -19.03
CA ALA A 348 -38.09 -32.57 -17.58
C ALA A 348 -37.16 -31.62 -16.80
N ALA A 349 -35.95 -31.38 -17.31
CA ALA A 349 -35.02 -30.39 -16.76
C ALA A 349 -35.61 -28.98 -16.72
N GLN A 350 -36.28 -28.57 -17.80
CA GLN A 350 -36.83 -27.21 -17.94
C GLN A 350 -38.03 -26.94 -17.01
N ILE A 351 -38.71 -27.98 -16.51
CA ILE A 351 -39.90 -27.87 -15.64
C ILE A 351 -39.52 -27.87 -14.14
N GLY A 352 -38.22 -27.85 -13.81
CA GLY A 352 -37.71 -27.61 -12.45
C GLY A 352 -37.82 -28.79 -11.47
N GLN A 353 -38.33 -29.95 -11.89
CA GLN A 353 -38.40 -31.20 -11.10
C GLN A 353 -37.97 -32.42 -11.93
N HIS A 354 -36.74 -32.36 -12.46
CA HIS A 354 -36.16 -33.31 -13.42
C HIS A 354 -36.53 -34.78 -13.17
N ASP A 355 -36.11 -35.36 -12.03
CA ASP A 355 -36.30 -36.79 -11.74
C ASP A 355 -37.77 -37.17 -11.49
N ARG A 356 -38.55 -36.29 -10.86
CA ARG A 356 -39.96 -36.58 -10.54
C ARG A 356 -40.81 -36.57 -11.81
N SER A 357 -40.57 -35.60 -12.69
CA SER A 357 -41.26 -35.49 -13.97
C SER A 357 -40.85 -36.62 -14.92
N MET A 358 -39.58 -37.02 -14.96
CA MET A 358 -39.14 -38.20 -15.73
C MET A 358 -39.70 -39.51 -15.18
N THR A 359 -39.67 -39.70 -13.86
CA THR A 359 -40.27 -40.87 -13.21
C THR A 359 -41.76 -40.96 -13.49
N GLY A 360 -42.46 -39.82 -13.42
CA GLY A 360 -43.89 -39.73 -13.76
C GLY A 360 -44.16 -40.12 -15.21
N PHE A 361 -43.39 -39.58 -16.16
CA PHE A 361 -43.52 -39.91 -17.58
C PHE A 361 -43.36 -41.41 -17.88
N ILE A 362 -42.51 -42.10 -17.11
CA ILE A 362 -42.25 -43.53 -17.31
C ILE A 362 -43.29 -44.38 -16.56
N ALA A 363 -43.46 -44.14 -15.26
CA ALA A 363 -44.11 -45.08 -14.35
C ALA A 363 -45.57 -44.74 -13.97
N ASN A 364 -46.04 -43.50 -14.17
CA ASN A 364 -47.42 -43.12 -13.85
C ASN A 364 -48.41 -43.70 -14.87
N ASP A 365 -49.63 -43.97 -14.42
CA ASP A 365 -50.75 -44.37 -15.27
C ASP A 365 -51.59 -43.14 -15.66
N GLU A 366 -50.94 -42.21 -16.39
CA GLU A 366 -51.56 -41.01 -16.96
C GLU A 366 -51.57 -41.11 -18.50
N PRO A 367 -52.40 -40.33 -19.22
CA PRO A 367 -52.30 -40.24 -20.68
C PRO A 367 -50.87 -39.87 -21.14
N HIS A 368 -50.46 -40.41 -22.30
CA HIS A 368 -49.15 -40.16 -22.92
C HIS A 368 -47.91 -40.63 -22.14
N THR A 369 -48.05 -41.41 -21.07
CA THR A 369 -46.92 -42.03 -20.36
C THR A 369 -46.48 -43.35 -20.99
N VAL A 370 -45.23 -43.76 -20.70
CA VAL A 370 -44.67 -45.04 -21.17
C VAL A 370 -45.49 -46.23 -20.66
N ARG A 371 -45.87 -46.22 -19.37
CA ARG A 371 -46.73 -47.27 -18.79
C ARG A 371 -48.05 -47.40 -19.53
N ARG A 372 -48.72 -46.27 -19.80
CA ARG A 372 -50.01 -46.26 -20.50
C ARG A 372 -49.88 -46.76 -21.93
N PHE A 373 -48.80 -46.37 -22.61
CA PHE A 373 -48.48 -46.85 -23.95
C PHE A 373 -48.29 -48.38 -23.98
N LEU A 374 -47.51 -48.93 -23.05
CA LEU A 374 -47.33 -50.38 -22.93
C LEU A 374 -48.65 -51.11 -22.65
N GLN A 375 -49.48 -50.60 -21.72
CA GLN A 375 -50.78 -51.23 -21.41
C GLN A 375 -51.77 -51.16 -22.57
N SER A 376 -51.75 -50.08 -23.36
CA SER A 376 -52.72 -49.85 -24.44
C SER A 376 -52.37 -50.62 -25.72
N TYR A 377 -51.08 -50.89 -25.97
CA TYR A 377 -50.60 -51.43 -27.24
C TYR A 377 -49.83 -52.75 -27.14
N ALA A 378 -49.66 -53.32 -25.94
CA ALA A 378 -48.99 -54.61 -25.77
C ALA A 378 -49.73 -55.76 -26.46
N SER A 379 -49.01 -56.53 -27.25
CA SER A 379 -49.50 -57.72 -27.95
C SER A 379 -48.62 -58.93 -27.67
N ASN A 380 -49.26 -60.07 -27.39
CA ASN A 380 -48.59 -61.37 -27.25
C ASN A 380 -48.13 -61.93 -28.61
N ARG A 381 -48.63 -61.38 -29.73
CA ARG A 381 -48.22 -61.73 -31.10
C ARG A 381 -47.88 -60.45 -31.88
N PRO A 382 -46.82 -59.73 -31.49
CA PRO A 382 -46.50 -58.46 -32.11
C PRO A 382 -46.10 -58.67 -33.58
N SER A 383 -46.53 -57.73 -34.42
CA SER A 383 -46.11 -57.63 -35.82
C SER A 383 -45.14 -56.45 -36.05
N SER A 384 -45.13 -55.47 -35.14
CA SER A 384 -44.23 -54.32 -35.11
C SER A 384 -43.77 -54.01 -33.68
N ALA A 385 -42.83 -53.07 -33.53
CA ALA A 385 -42.34 -52.58 -32.26
C ALA A 385 -42.45 -51.05 -32.20
N SER A 386 -43.69 -50.55 -32.08
CA SER A 386 -43.97 -49.12 -32.00
C SER A 386 -43.36 -48.48 -30.76
N THR A 387 -43.13 -47.17 -30.80
CA THR A 387 -42.44 -46.40 -29.75
C THR A 387 -43.23 -45.18 -29.29
N VAL A 388 -42.93 -44.71 -28.08
CA VAL A 388 -43.35 -43.41 -27.55
C VAL A 388 -42.51 -42.31 -28.21
N ARG A 389 -43.16 -41.32 -28.82
CA ARG A 389 -42.53 -40.27 -29.65
C ARG A 389 -42.48 -38.93 -28.92
N ILE A 390 -41.84 -37.94 -29.56
CA ILE A 390 -41.67 -36.58 -29.03
C ILE A 390 -43.03 -35.91 -28.74
N ALA A 391 -44.02 -36.11 -29.63
CA ALA A 391 -45.35 -35.54 -29.45
C ALA A 391 -46.06 -36.07 -28.18
N ASP A 392 -45.86 -37.36 -27.84
CA ASP A 392 -46.39 -37.93 -26.59
C ASP A 392 -45.73 -37.29 -25.36
N ALA A 393 -44.40 -37.11 -25.42
CA ALA A 393 -43.66 -36.41 -24.36
C ALA A 393 -44.14 -34.96 -24.19
N PHE A 394 -44.38 -34.25 -25.30
CA PHE A 394 -44.96 -32.89 -25.25
C PHE A 394 -46.29 -32.87 -24.51
N ASP A 395 -47.24 -33.72 -24.89
CA ASP A 395 -48.59 -33.72 -24.31
C ASP A 395 -48.56 -34.04 -22.80
N TYR A 396 -47.68 -34.95 -22.38
CA TYR A 396 -47.45 -35.26 -20.97
C TYR A 396 -46.88 -34.06 -20.20
N PHE A 397 -45.70 -33.57 -20.61
CA PHE A 397 -44.96 -32.54 -19.88
C PHE A 397 -45.70 -31.19 -19.86
N PHE A 398 -46.42 -30.87 -20.93
CA PHE A 398 -47.26 -29.67 -20.98
C PHE A 398 -48.43 -29.76 -19.99
N THR A 399 -49.13 -30.90 -19.94
CA THR A 399 -50.25 -31.13 -19.01
C THR A 399 -49.79 -31.17 -17.55
N ALA A 400 -48.68 -31.86 -17.27
CA ALA A 400 -48.14 -32.03 -15.93
C ALA A 400 -47.44 -30.77 -15.37
N GLY A 401 -46.90 -29.92 -16.25
CA GLY A 401 -46.00 -28.82 -15.88
C GLY A 401 -46.55 -27.39 -16.06
N ARG A 402 -47.79 -27.20 -16.52
CA ARG A 402 -48.30 -25.90 -17.00
C ARG A 402 -48.07 -24.73 -16.03
N THR A 403 -48.27 -24.91 -14.73
CA THR A 403 -48.06 -23.85 -13.72
C THR A 403 -46.59 -23.55 -13.46
N THR A 404 -45.72 -24.56 -13.52
CA THR A 404 -44.26 -24.40 -13.32
C THR A 404 -43.57 -23.83 -14.56
N ILE A 405 -44.06 -24.19 -15.76
CA ILE A 405 -43.59 -23.66 -17.04
C ILE A 405 -43.75 -22.13 -17.10
N LEU A 406 -44.86 -21.59 -16.59
CA LEU A 406 -45.13 -20.14 -16.50
C LEU A 406 -44.13 -19.38 -15.61
N ALA A 407 -43.45 -20.06 -14.70
CA ALA A 407 -42.44 -19.49 -13.80
C ALA A 407 -40.99 -19.73 -14.29
N SER A 408 -40.81 -20.42 -15.42
CA SER A 408 -39.49 -20.77 -15.97
C SER A 408 -38.89 -19.67 -16.86
N ALA A 409 -37.57 -19.67 -17.03
CA ALA A 409 -36.88 -18.73 -17.92
C ALA A 409 -37.32 -18.86 -19.40
N ASN A 410 -37.83 -20.03 -19.81
CA ASN A 410 -38.30 -20.32 -21.17
C ASN A 410 -39.82 -20.21 -21.34
N ALA A 411 -40.54 -19.61 -20.38
CA ALA A 411 -42.00 -19.52 -20.38
C ALA A 411 -42.57 -18.91 -21.69
N SER A 412 -41.91 -17.90 -22.24
CA SER A 412 -42.34 -17.23 -23.49
C SER A 412 -42.30 -18.17 -24.70
N ARG A 413 -41.23 -18.97 -24.85
CA ARG A 413 -41.09 -19.93 -25.96
C ARG A 413 -42.11 -21.07 -25.86
N TRP A 414 -42.36 -21.57 -24.65
CA TRP A 414 -43.42 -22.56 -24.40
C TRP A 414 -44.81 -22.03 -24.75
N MET A 415 -45.13 -20.79 -24.35
CA MET A 415 -46.41 -20.15 -24.71
C MET A 415 -46.56 -19.96 -26.22
N GLU A 416 -45.48 -19.63 -26.92
CA GLU A 416 -45.52 -19.42 -28.36
C GLU A 416 -45.78 -20.72 -29.14
N ILE A 417 -45.15 -21.82 -28.72
CA ILE A 417 -45.42 -23.17 -29.26
C ILE A 417 -46.87 -23.58 -28.97
N ASP A 418 -47.35 -23.39 -27.74
CA ASP A 418 -48.74 -23.69 -27.34
C ASP A 418 -49.75 -22.88 -28.15
N ASN A 419 -49.54 -21.57 -28.29
CA ASN A 419 -50.41 -20.70 -29.08
C ASN A 419 -50.45 -21.14 -30.55
N ARG A 420 -49.31 -21.51 -31.15
CA ARG A 420 -49.26 -21.96 -32.54
C ARG A 420 -49.98 -23.30 -32.74
N ILE A 421 -49.85 -24.22 -31.78
CA ILE A 421 -50.59 -25.49 -31.79
C ILE A 421 -52.09 -25.24 -31.57
N ALA A 422 -52.45 -24.30 -30.70
CA ALA A 422 -53.84 -23.91 -30.47
C ALA A 422 -54.48 -23.23 -31.68
N GLU A 423 -53.73 -22.40 -32.43
CA GLU A 423 -54.14 -21.83 -33.72
C GLU A 423 -54.33 -22.91 -34.80
N ALA A 424 -53.61 -24.04 -34.69
CA ALA A 424 -53.76 -25.21 -35.54
C ALA A 424 -54.93 -26.13 -35.14
N ASN A 425 -55.74 -25.76 -34.13
CA ASN A 425 -56.97 -26.49 -33.77
C ASN A 425 -57.96 -26.49 -34.94
N GLY A 426 -58.04 -27.61 -35.65
CA GLY A 426 -58.82 -27.75 -36.89
C GLY A 426 -58.02 -28.33 -38.06
N LEU A 427 -56.69 -28.43 -37.93
CA LEU A 427 -55.84 -29.20 -38.85
C LEU A 427 -55.97 -30.72 -38.60
N PRO A 428 -55.68 -31.56 -39.60
CA PRO A 428 -55.47 -33.00 -39.41
C PRO A 428 -54.54 -33.30 -38.22
N GLU A 429 -54.81 -34.38 -37.50
CA GLU A 429 -54.03 -34.78 -36.31
C GLU A 429 -52.53 -34.94 -36.62
N GLN A 430 -52.19 -35.41 -37.83
CA GLN A 430 -50.81 -35.54 -38.29
C GLN A 430 -50.07 -34.20 -38.36
N ASP A 431 -50.74 -33.12 -38.78
CA ASP A 431 -50.16 -31.78 -38.87
C ASP A 431 -49.86 -31.24 -37.47
N GLN A 432 -50.74 -31.48 -36.50
CA GLN A 432 -50.52 -31.10 -35.11
C GLN A 432 -49.34 -31.87 -34.49
N VAL A 433 -49.19 -33.16 -34.82
CA VAL A 433 -48.04 -33.98 -34.40
C VAL A 433 -46.73 -33.44 -34.99
N ILE A 434 -46.73 -32.99 -36.24
CA ILE A 434 -45.56 -32.32 -36.86
C ILE A 434 -45.20 -31.05 -36.09
N LEU A 435 -46.18 -30.18 -35.81
CA LEU A 435 -45.94 -28.93 -35.07
C LEU A 435 -45.42 -29.16 -33.66
N LYS A 436 -46.00 -30.13 -32.92
CA LYS A 436 -45.52 -30.55 -31.59
C LYS A 436 -44.07 -31.02 -31.65
N THR A 437 -43.74 -31.85 -32.65
CA THR A 437 -42.41 -32.42 -32.82
C THR A 437 -41.37 -31.34 -33.14
N ILE A 438 -41.65 -30.47 -34.12
CA ILE A 438 -40.76 -29.37 -34.50
C ILE A 438 -40.60 -28.38 -33.35
N GLY A 439 -41.71 -28.01 -32.68
CA GLY A 439 -41.67 -27.10 -31.53
C GLY A 439 -40.80 -27.62 -30.38
N MET A 440 -40.88 -28.92 -30.08
CA MET A 440 -40.02 -29.55 -29.07
C MET A 440 -38.55 -29.60 -29.48
N LEU A 441 -38.25 -29.90 -30.74
CA LEU A 441 -36.87 -29.84 -31.24
C LEU A 441 -36.32 -28.42 -31.16
N ASN A 442 -37.09 -27.40 -31.57
CA ASN A 442 -36.68 -26.01 -31.47
C ASN A 442 -36.52 -25.55 -30.00
N LEU A 443 -37.28 -26.11 -29.06
CA LEU A 443 -37.21 -25.75 -27.64
C LEU A 443 -35.98 -26.34 -26.94
N VAL A 444 -35.61 -27.57 -27.30
CA VAL A 444 -34.51 -28.30 -26.67
C VAL A 444 -33.15 -27.91 -27.25
N ASP A 445 -33.06 -27.68 -28.56
CA ASP A 445 -31.80 -27.36 -29.23
C ASP A 445 -32.02 -26.71 -30.62
N ALA A 446 -32.26 -25.40 -30.64
CA ALA A 446 -32.61 -24.63 -31.84
C ALA A 446 -31.49 -24.47 -32.89
N SER A 447 -30.28 -24.98 -32.65
CA SER A 447 -29.15 -24.79 -33.60
C SER A 447 -28.08 -25.89 -33.55
N GLY A 448 -28.17 -26.84 -32.62
CA GLY A 448 -27.24 -27.96 -32.51
C GLY A 448 -27.67 -29.19 -33.30
N ALA A 449 -27.27 -30.35 -32.80
CA ALA A 449 -27.43 -31.62 -33.49
C ALA A 449 -28.90 -32.13 -33.50
N LEU A 450 -29.79 -31.62 -32.63
CA LEU A 450 -31.23 -31.92 -32.68
C LEU A 450 -32.05 -30.91 -33.48
N ARG A 451 -31.42 -30.04 -34.30
CA ARG A 451 -32.15 -29.09 -35.14
C ARG A 451 -33.26 -29.77 -35.94
N ALA A 452 -34.38 -29.08 -36.11
CA ALA A 452 -35.54 -29.56 -36.85
C ALA A 452 -35.32 -29.48 -38.37
N SER A 453 -34.37 -30.25 -38.91
CA SER A 453 -34.22 -30.45 -40.35
C SER A 453 -35.24 -31.47 -40.87
N MET A 454 -35.44 -31.52 -42.19
CA MET A 454 -36.34 -32.53 -42.79
C MET A 454 -35.94 -33.97 -42.40
N ASP A 455 -34.62 -34.25 -42.32
CA ASP A 455 -34.10 -35.57 -41.95
C ASP A 455 -34.34 -35.93 -40.48
N THR A 456 -34.28 -34.95 -39.58
CA THR A 456 -34.59 -35.14 -38.15
C THR A 456 -36.09 -35.28 -37.92
N ILE A 457 -36.91 -34.47 -38.62
CA ILE A 457 -38.37 -34.55 -38.56
C ILE A 457 -38.86 -35.90 -39.08
N LEU A 458 -38.33 -36.35 -40.22
CA LEU A 458 -38.62 -37.68 -40.76
C LEU A 458 -38.24 -38.78 -39.77
N PHE A 459 -37.07 -38.66 -39.11
CA PHE A 459 -36.65 -39.60 -38.09
C PHE A 459 -37.56 -39.61 -36.87
N ALA A 460 -38.01 -38.44 -36.39
CA ALA A 460 -38.90 -38.34 -35.24
C ALA A 460 -40.30 -38.92 -35.47
N LEU A 461 -40.80 -38.88 -36.70
CA LEU A 461 -42.17 -39.23 -37.06
C LEU A 461 -42.33 -40.62 -37.71
N SER A 462 -41.24 -41.23 -38.14
CA SER A 462 -41.26 -42.53 -38.82
C SER A 462 -40.83 -43.67 -37.90
N ASP A 463 -41.13 -44.91 -38.27
CA ASP A 463 -40.46 -46.06 -37.67
C ASP A 463 -39.02 -46.12 -38.22
N PRO A 464 -37.99 -46.24 -37.37
CA PRO A 464 -36.59 -46.36 -37.82
C PRO A 464 -36.36 -47.46 -38.86
N ILE A 465 -37.17 -48.52 -38.88
CA ILE A 465 -37.06 -49.62 -39.84
C ILE A 465 -37.45 -49.17 -41.26
N THR A 466 -38.36 -48.20 -41.40
CA THR A 466 -38.93 -47.76 -42.68
C THR A 466 -38.43 -46.38 -43.13
N LEU A 467 -37.37 -45.84 -42.50
CA LEU A 467 -36.85 -44.49 -42.76
C LEU A 467 -36.48 -44.21 -44.22
N ASN A 468 -36.11 -45.24 -44.98
CA ASN A 468 -35.64 -45.11 -46.37
C ASN A 468 -36.77 -45.20 -47.41
N ASP A 469 -38.05 -45.18 -46.99
CA ASP A 469 -39.17 -45.11 -47.92
C ASP A 469 -39.26 -43.72 -48.56
N ALA A 470 -38.87 -43.64 -49.83
CA ALA A 470 -38.90 -42.41 -50.62
C ALA A 470 -40.32 -41.82 -50.75
N THR A 471 -41.35 -42.67 -50.74
CA THR A 471 -42.75 -42.23 -50.87
C THR A 471 -43.20 -41.55 -49.58
N ALA A 472 -42.90 -42.15 -48.43
CA ALA A 472 -43.20 -41.58 -47.12
C ALA A 472 -42.45 -40.27 -46.89
N ARG A 473 -41.18 -40.19 -47.33
CA ARG A 473 -40.39 -38.95 -47.28
C ARG A 473 -41.03 -37.83 -48.10
N GLN A 474 -41.46 -38.12 -49.34
CA GLN A 474 -42.08 -37.11 -50.19
C GLN A 474 -43.41 -36.62 -49.60
N LEU A 475 -44.25 -37.53 -49.09
CA LEU A 475 -45.52 -37.17 -48.46
C LEU A 475 -45.31 -36.23 -47.25
N LEU A 476 -44.33 -36.54 -46.40
CA LEU A 476 -43.99 -35.70 -45.25
C LEU A 476 -43.44 -34.35 -45.69
N ALA A 477 -42.59 -34.31 -46.73
CA ALA A 477 -42.06 -33.07 -47.27
C ALA A 477 -43.19 -32.16 -47.81
N ASP A 478 -44.16 -32.73 -48.52
CA ASP A 478 -45.33 -32.02 -49.01
C ASP A 478 -46.19 -31.48 -47.85
N GLN A 479 -46.38 -32.26 -46.78
CA GLN A 479 -47.10 -31.84 -45.56
C GLN A 479 -46.39 -30.69 -44.83
N VAL A 480 -45.08 -30.78 -44.63
CA VAL A 480 -44.27 -29.72 -44.00
C VAL A 480 -44.27 -28.46 -44.86
N THR A 481 -44.18 -28.59 -46.19
CA THR A 481 -44.27 -27.46 -47.12
C THR A 481 -45.62 -26.77 -47.02
N ASN A 482 -46.71 -27.53 -46.94
CA ASN A 482 -48.05 -26.99 -46.73
C ASN A 482 -48.16 -26.19 -45.41
N LEU A 483 -47.54 -26.68 -44.33
CA LEU A 483 -47.49 -25.97 -43.05
C LEU A 483 -46.65 -24.68 -43.13
N VAL A 484 -45.60 -24.65 -43.96
CA VAL A 484 -44.83 -23.42 -44.26
C VAL A 484 -45.69 -22.43 -45.05
N ASP A 485 -46.35 -22.88 -46.12
CA ASP A 485 -47.19 -22.04 -46.99
C ASP A 485 -48.36 -21.40 -46.21
N ARG A 486 -48.89 -22.11 -45.22
CA ARG A 486 -49.97 -21.65 -44.34
C ARG A 486 -49.47 -20.79 -43.17
N GLY A 487 -48.16 -20.59 -43.05
CA GLY A 487 -47.53 -19.75 -42.04
C GLY A 487 -47.48 -20.37 -40.64
N PHE A 488 -47.69 -21.68 -40.51
CA PHE A 488 -47.51 -22.40 -39.24
C PHE A 488 -46.04 -22.76 -38.98
N LEU A 489 -45.23 -22.86 -40.03
CA LEU A 489 -43.80 -23.09 -39.97
C LEU A 489 -43.03 -22.03 -40.78
N VAL A 490 -41.78 -21.80 -40.40
CA VAL A 490 -40.82 -20.99 -41.18
C VAL A 490 -39.60 -21.85 -41.47
N TYR A 491 -39.20 -21.95 -42.74
CA TYR A 491 -37.97 -22.65 -43.12
C TYR A 491 -36.81 -21.66 -43.25
N ARG A 492 -35.73 -21.89 -42.49
CA ARG A 492 -34.49 -21.11 -42.56
C ARG A 492 -33.48 -21.84 -43.43
N GLN A 493 -33.21 -21.28 -44.61
CA GLN A 493 -32.32 -21.90 -45.60
C GLN A 493 -30.87 -22.04 -45.10
N PHE A 494 -30.35 -21.02 -44.40
CA PHE A 494 -28.96 -21.02 -43.95
C PHE A 494 -28.67 -22.09 -42.88
N SER A 495 -29.62 -22.33 -41.97
CA SER A 495 -29.47 -23.29 -40.86
C SER A 495 -30.09 -24.67 -41.14
N ASP A 496 -30.70 -24.87 -42.32
CA ASP A 496 -31.50 -26.04 -42.68
C ASP A 496 -32.44 -26.49 -41.53
N GLU A 497 -33.33 -25.57 -41.12
CA GLU A 497 -34.19 -25.76 -39.95
C GLU A 497 -35.60 -25.22 -40.19
N TYR A 498 -36.61 -25.98 -39.75
CA TYR A 498 -38.00 -25.53 -39.64
C TYR A 498 -38.28 -25.03 -38.22
N ARG A 499 -38.92 -23.86 -38.08
CA ARG A 499 -39.32 -23.27 -36.79
C ARG A 499 -40.81 -23.01 -36.69
N VAL A 500 -41.36 -23.20 -35.49
CA VAL A 500 -42.78 -22.93 -35.15
C VAL A 500 -43.06 -21.43 -34.91
N TRP A 501 -42.02 -20.64 -34.64
CA TRP A 501 -42.11 -19.20 -34.41
C TRP A 501 -41.28 -18.37 -35.39
N ARG A 502 -41.70 -17.12 -35.60
CA ARG A 502 -40.97 -16.13 -36.41
C ARG A 502 -39.81 -15.54 -35.60
N GLY A 503 -38.69 -16.25 -35.55
CA GLY A 503 -37.42 -15.62 -35.18
C GLY A 503 -36.78 -14.95 -36.41
N SER A 504 -36.02 -13.89 -36.19
CA SER A 504 -35.28 -13.08 -37.17
C SER A 504 -34.85 -13.73 -38.48
N ASP A 505 -35.09 -13.04 -39.61
CA ASP A 505 -34.57 -13.34 -40.95
C ASP A 505 -33.06 -13.00 -41.08
N VAL A 506 -32.41 -12.53 -40.02
CA VAL A 506 -30.98 -12.14 -40.03
C VAL A 506 -30.09 -13.38 -39.85
N ASP A 507 -29.30 -13.69 -40.86
CA ASP A 507 -28.23 -14.69 -40.82
C ASP A 507 -27.03 -14.19 -39.99
N LEU A 508 -27.16 -14.29 -38.66
CA LEU A 508 -26.12 -13.85 -37.73
C LEU A 508 -24.79 -14.57 -37.97
N THR A 509 -24.81 -15.84 -38.36
CA THR A 509 -23.61 -16.67 -38.49
C THR A 509 -22.74 -16.21 -39.65
N SER A 510 -23.29 -16.00 -40.85
CA SER A 510 -22.50 -15.50 -41.99
C SER A 510 -21.87 -14.13 -41.68
N HIS A 511 -22.59 -13.26 -40.98
CA HIS A 511 -22.06 -11.93 -40.64
C HIS A 511 -21.00 -11.99 -39.53
N ILE A 512 -21.19 -12.86 -38.54
CA ILE A 512 -20.17 -13.11 -37.51
C ILE A 512 -18.89 -13.66 -38.15
N GLU A 513 -18.98 -14.61 -39.09
CA GLU A 513 -17.80 -15.13 -39.80
C GLU A 513 -17.06 -14.06 -40.61
N GLN A 514 -17.78 -13.16 -41.29
CA GLN A 514 -17.18 -12.02 -41.99
C GLN A 514 -16.44 -11.09 -41.01
N LEU A 515 -17.05 -10.80 -39.86
CA LEU A 515 -16.43 -9.96 -38.83
C LEU A 515 -15.23 -10.63 -38.15
N ILE A 516 -15.26 -11.95 -37.93
CA ILE A 516 -14.10 -12.70 -37.43
C ILE A 516 -12.94 -12.62 -38.43
N ASN A 517 -13.20 -12.83 -39.72
CA ASN A 517 -12.17 -12.78 -40.75
C ASN A 517 -11.61 -11.38 -40.98
N ALA A 518 -12.38 -10.34 -40.65
CA ALA A 518 -11.94 -8.95 -40.68
C ALA A 518 -11.23 -8.50 -39.38
N CYS A 519 -11.32 -9.29 -38.30
CA CYS A 519 -10.73 -8.99 -37.00
C CYS A 519 -9.25 -9.38 -36.98
N ASP A 520 -8.37 -8.39 -36.83
CA ASP A 520 -6.95 -8.63 -36.62
C ASP A 520 -6.64 -9.03 -35.16
N ASP A 521 -5.42 -9.53 -34.94
CA ASP A 521 -4.98 -9.96 -33.62
C ASP A 521 -4.95 -8.80 -32.62
N HIS A 522 -4.69 -7.58 -33.09
CA HIS A 522 -4.64 -6.41 -32.23
C HIS A 522 -6.03 -6.10 -31.62
N ALA A 523 -7.09 -6.17 -32.42
CA ALA A 523 -8.47 -6.04 -31.96
C ALA A 523 -8.85 -7.17 -30.98
N ALA A 524 -8.43 -8.41 -31.26
CA ALA A 524 -8.65 -9.55 -30.37
C ALA A 524 -7.94 -9.38 -29.02
N VAL A 525 -6.67 -8.95 -29.01
CA VAL A 525 -5.88 -8.66 -27.80
C VAL A 525 -6.49 -7.51 -27.00
N LYS A 526 -7.03 -6.50 -27.67
CA LYS A 526 -7.78 -5.43 -26.99
C LYS A 526 -9.02 -5.97 -26.28
N ALA A 527 -9.77 -6.89 -26.88
CA ALA A 527 -10.90 -7.54 -26.21
C ALA A 527 -10.44 -8.36 -24.99
N ILE A 528 -9.33 -9.09 -25.09
CA ILE A 528 -8.73 -9.86 -23.99
C ILE A 528 -8.35 -8.98 -22.81
N SER A 529 -7.85 -7.76 -23.06
CA SER A 529 -7.38 -6.85 -22.00
C SER A 529 -8.43 -6.55 -20.91
N THR A 530 -9.72 -6.58 -21.27
CA THR A 530 -10.86 -6.38 -20.34
C THR A 530 -11.02 -7.52 -19.34
N TYR A 531 -10.51 -8.71 -19.66
CA TYR A 531 -10.61 -9.93 -18.84
C TYR A 531 -9.34 -10.19 -18.01
N LEU A 532 -8.30 -9.39 -18.20
CA LEU A 532 -7.10 -9.45 -17.37
C LEU A 532 -7.30 -8.67 -16.07
N PRO A 533 -6.67 -9.10 -14.96
CA PRO A 533 -6.69 -8.32 -13.74
C PRO A 533 -5.99 -6.98 -14.00
N THR A 534 -6.60 -5.85 -13.62
CA THR A 534 -6.02 -4.52 -13.84
C THR A 534 -4.62 -4.37 -13.23
N ALA A 535 -4.41 -5.00 -12.08
CA ALA A 535 -3.12 -5.09 -11.43
C ALA A 535 -2.97 -6.40 -10.64
N VAL A 536 -1.72 -6.81 -10.43
CA VAL A 536 -1.36 -7.97 -9.62
C VAL A 536 -0.48 -7.52 -8.46
N VAL A 537 -0.91 -7.81 -7.23
CA VAL A 537 -0.17 -7.46 -6.01
C VAL A 537 0.92 -8.49 -5.73
N ALA A 538 2.11 -8.02 -5.37
CA ALA A 538 3.23 -8.83 -4.92
C ALA A 538 3.03 -9.30 -3.47
N GLY A 539 1.98 -10.10 -3.22
CA GLY A 539 1.49 -10.41 -1.88
C GLY A 539 2.54 -10.93 -0.92
N LYS A 540 3.41 -11.86 -1.34
CA LYS A 540 4.48 -12.41 -0.49
C LYS A 540 5.52 -11.34 -0.13
N HIS A 541 6.00 -10.59 -1.13
CA HIS A 541 6.99 -9.52 -0.90
C HIS A 541 6.40 -8.40 -0.04
N SER A 542 5.15 -8.00 -0.30
CA SER A 542 4.44 -6.97 0.46
C SER A 542 4.17 -7.38 1.90
N GLN A 543 3.79 -8.62 2.19
CA GLN A 543 3.63 -9.08 3.57
C GLN A 543 4.95 -9.14 4.34
N ARG A 544 6.05 -9.50 3.67
CA ARG A 544 7.37 -9.59 4.28
C ARG A 544 7.96 -8.21 4.61
N THR A 545 7.88 -7.29 3.65
CA THR A 545 8.47 -5.95 3.76
C THR A 545 7.49 -4.92 4.35
N GLY A 546 6.20 -5.23 4.36
CA GLY A 546 5.10 -4.30 4.67
C GLY A 546 4.94 -3.15 3.67
N MET A 547 5.57 -3.24 2.50
CA MET A 547 5.40 -2.29 1.40
C MET A 547 4.46 -2.87 0.35
N LEU A 548 3.28 -2.26 0.18
CA LEU A 548 2.33 -2.69 -0.83
C LEU A 548 2.94 -2.43 -2.21
N ARG A 549 3.16 -3.49 -2.99
CA ARG A 549 3.71 -3.44 -4.35
C ARG A 549 2.78 -4.12 -5.33
N HIS A 550 2.65 -3.56 -6.52
CA HIS A 550 1.77 -4.11 -7.54
C HIS A 550 2.29 -3.81 -8.94
N PHE A 551 1.99 -4.72 -9.86
CA PHE A 551 2.31 -4.58 -11.27
C PHE A 551 1.01 -4.37 -12.03
N VAL A 552 1.00 -3.42 -12.96
CA VAL A 552 -0.11 -3.27 -13.92
C VAL A 552 0.00 -4.33 -15.00
N THR A 553 -1.12 -4.70 -15.61
CA THR A 553 -1.14 -5.71 -16.67
C THR A 553 -1.36 -5.08 -18.05
N LYS A 554 -0.79 -5.69 -19.09
CA LYS A 554 -1.12 -5.40 -20.49
C LYS A 554 -1.13 -6.68 -21.31
N ALA A 555 -2.05 -6.76 -22.26
CA ALA A 555 -2.05 -7.80 -23.29
C ALA A 555 -1.32 -7.28 -24.54
N THR A 556 -0.56 -8.14 -25.21
CA THR A 556 0.20 -7.80 -26.43
C THR A 556 0.20 -8.95 -27.42
N ASP A 557 0.45 -8.65 -28.69
CA ASP A 557 0.58 -9.58 -29.81
C ASP A 557 1.90 -9.34 -30.57
N ALA A 558 2.19 -10.14 -31.59
CA ALA A 558 3.43 -10.08 -32.35
C ALA A 558 3.64 -8.77 -33.14
N GLY A 559 2.56 -8.04 -33.47
CA GLY A 559 2.58 -6.75 -34.13
C GLY A 559 2.49 -5.56 -33.17
N SER A 560 2.45 -5.79 -31.86
CA SER A 560 2.35 -4.73 -30.87
C SER A 560 3.55 -3.78 -30.93
N PRO A 561 3.33 -2.45 -30.97
CA PRO A 561 4.41 -1.48 -31.02
C PRO A 561 5.16 -1.39 -29.68
N GLU A 562 6.24 -0.59 -29.66
CA GLU A 562 6.94 -0.24 -28.44
C GLU A 562 5.97 0.33 -27.38
N LEU A 563 6.06 -0.18 -26.15
CA LEU A 563 5.18 0.19 -25.06
C LEU A 563 5.86 1.16 -24.09
N ILE A 564 5.05 2.02 -23.48
CA ILE A 564 5.45 2.82 -22.32
C ILE A 564 4.96 2.09 -21.07
N GLY A 565 5.91 1.75 -20.19
CA GLY A 565 5.67 1.15 -18.88
C GLY A 565 5.78 2.18 -17.75
N PRO A 566 5.58 1.75 -16.49
CA PRO A 566 5.69 2.63 -15.34
C PRO A 566 7.10 3.20 -15.16
N SER A 567 7.19 4.39 -14.61
CA SER A 567 8.43 5.12 -14.31
C SER A 567 8.73 5.12 -12.81
N ALA A 568 9.81 5.79 -12.41
CA ALA A 568 10.12 5.97 -10.98
C ALA A 568 9.02 6.75 -10.23
N THR A 569 8.35 7.70 -10.88
CA THR A 569 7.32 8.55 -10.26
C THR A 569 5.96 7.90 -10.13
N ASP A 570 5.74 6.76 -10.79
CA ASP A 570 4.48 6.04 -10.78
C ASP A 570 4.34 5.16 -9.52
N ALA A 571 3.09 4.88 -9.13
CA ALA A 571 2.80 4.07 -7.94
C ALA A 571 3.05 2.57 -8.18
N GLU A 572 2.96 2.18 -9.44
CA GLU A 572 3.15 0.86 -10.01
C GLU A 572 4.63 0.45 -9.96
N ASP A 573 4.91 -0.79 -9.53
CA ASP A 573 6.28 -1.29 -9.37
C ASP A 573 6.82 -2.01 -10.60
N GLY A 574 5.99 -2.22 -11.60
CA GLY A 574 6.37 -2.92 -12.83
C GLY A 574 5.17 -3.24 -13.72
N LEU A 575 5.46 -3.95 -14.81
CA LEU A 575 4.50 -4.31 -15.83
C LEU A 575 4.47 -5.83 -16.02
N LEU A 576 3.27 -6.40 -16.03
CA LEU A 576 3.02 -7.81 -16.32
C LEU A 576 2.39 -7.94 -17.71
N LEU A 577 3.16 -8.41 -18.67
CA LEU A 577 2.74 -8.60 -20.06
C LEU A 577 2.19 -10.01 -20.27
N PHE A 578 1.00 -10.07 -20.83
CA PHE A 578 0.39 -11.29 -21.38
C PHE A 578 0.58 -11.25 -22.89
N HIS A 579 1.58 -11.97 -23.39
CA HIS A 579 1.99 -11.91 -24.79
C HIS A 579 1.43 -13.11 -25.58
N PHE A 580 0.71 -12.80 -26.65
CA PHE A 580 0.05 -13.73 -27.58
C PHE A 580 0.84 -13.94 -28.88
N GLY A 581 2.17 -13.80 -28.81
CA GLY A 581 3.12 -14.14 -29.87
C GLY A 581 4.15 -15.16 -29.38
N ASP A 582 5.33 -15.16 -29.99
CA ASP A 582 6.49 -15.92 -29.51
C ASP A 582 7.38 -15.07 -28.59
N GLU A 583 8.39 -15.67 -27.94
CA GLU A 583 9.30 -14.92 -27.07
C GLU A 583 10.11 -13.83 -27.80
N TYR A 584 10.37 -13.98 -29.10
CA TYR A 584 11.14 -13.03 -29.90
C TYR A 584 10.30 -11.84 -30.37
N THR A 585 8.97 -11.98 -30.34
CA THR A 585 8.01 -10.93 -30.68
C THR A 585 7.54 -10.11 -29.48
N ILE A 586 8.06 -10.37 -28.27
CA ILE A 586 7.75 -9.57 -27.08
C ILE A 586 8.17 -8.11 -27.34
N PRO A 587 7.25 -7.13 -27.23
CA PRO A 587 7.56 -5.74 -27.54
C PRO A 587 8.55 -5.15 -26.53
N THR A 588 9.38 -4.22 -27.01
CA THR A 588 10.21 -3.40 -26.12
C THR A 588 9.33 -2.51 -25.24
N VAL A 589 9.68 -2.41 -23.96
CA VAL A 589 8.98 -1.54 -23.01
C VAL A 589 9.93 -0.45 -22.51
N ARG A 590 9.62 0.82 -22.74
CA ARG A 590 10.32 1.94 -22.10
C ARG A 590 9.87 2.07 -20.66
N THR A 591 10.76 1.81 -19.71
CA THR A 591 10.47 1.79 -18.27
C THR A 591 11.76 1.72 -17.46
N ASP A 592 11.71 2.26 -16.23
CA ASP A 592 12.75 2.09 -15.22
C ASP A 592 12.41 0.96 -14.22
N ARG A 593 11.30 0.25 -14.47
CA ARG A 593 10.74 -0.78 -13.59
C ARG A 593 10.86 -2.16 -14.22
N PRO A 594 10.90 -3.24 -13.42
CA PRO A 594 10.88 -4.60 -13.93
C PRO A 594 9.65 -4.89 -14.79
N VAL A 595 9.86 -5.62 -15.88
CA VAL A 595 8.80 -6.18 -16.71
C VAL A 595 8.82 -7.69 -16.60
N ILE A 596 7.65 -8.31 -16.47
CA ILE A 596 7.49 -9.75 -16.54
C ILE A 596 6.63 -10.05 -17.76
N ALA A 597 7.10 -10.89 -18.68
CA ALA A 597 6.35 -11.26 -19.88
C ALA A 597 6.03 -12.75 -19.89
N GLY A 598 4.76 -13.10 -20.02
CA GLY A 598 4.28 -14.46 -20.16
C GLY A 598 3.96 -14.78 -21.61
N VAL A 599 4.41 -15.93 -22.08
CA VAL A 599 4.11 -16.49 -23.40
C VAL A 599 3.42 -17.84 -23.22
N THR A 600 2.43 -18.12 -24.07
CA THR A 600 1.62 -19.35 -24.01
C THR A 600 1.62 -20.10 -25.35
N ALA A 601 1.75 -21.42 -25.30
CA ALA A 601 1.66 -22.28 -26.49
C ALA A 601 0.23 -22.41 -27.05
N HIS A 602 -0.77 -21.83 -26.36
CA HIS A 602 -2.18 -21.89 -26.72
C HIS A 602 -2.76 -20.53 -27.13
N ALA A 603 -1.91 -19.60 -27.57
CA ALA A 603 -2.30 -18.24 -27.93
C ALA A 603 -3.48 -18.21 -28.93
N GLU A 604 -3.40 -19.01 -30.00
CA GLU A 604 -4.43 -19.02 -31.06
C GLU A 604 -5.81 -19.46 -30.56
N LYS A 605 -5.88 -20.35 -29.56
CA LYS A 605 -7.16 -20.74 -28.97
C LYS A 605 -7.82 -19.55 -28.28
N VAL A 606 -7.04 -18.80 -27.49
CA VAL A 606 -7.54 -17.60 -26.79
C VAL A 606 -7.91 -16.50 -27.79
N LEU A 607 -7.05 -16.26 -28.78
CA LEU A 607 -7.30 -15.27 -29.84
C LEU A 607 -8.57 -15.60 -30.62
N SER A 608 -8.80 -16.86 -31.01
CA SER A 608 -10.01 -17.26 -31.75
C SER A 608 -11.31 -16.98 -30.96
N THR A 609 -11.32 -17.25 -29.65
CA THR A 609 -12.47 -16.93 -28.78
C THR A 609 -12.65 -15.41 -28.64
N ALA A 610 -11.56 -14.66 -28.56
CA ALA A 610 -11.60 -13.20 -28.50
C ALA A 610 -12.09 -12.57 -29.81
N ARG A 611 -11.66 -13.08 -30.98
CA ARG A 611 -12.16 -12.66 -32.30
C ARG A 611 -13.66 -12.92 -32.42
N TYR A 612 -14.15 -14.07 -31.95
CA TYR A 612 -15.58 -14.39 -31.92
C TYR A 612 -16.37 -13.41 -31.03
N LEU A 613 -15.89 -13.15 -29.81
CA LEU A 613 -16.52 -12.20 -28.90
C LEU A 613 -16.52 -10.77 -29.48
N HIS A 614 -15.42 -10.34 -30.08
CA HIS A 614 -15.34 -9.04 -30.75
C HIS A 614 -16.36 -8.93 -31.89
N ALA A 615 -16.45 -9.95 -32.74
CA ALA A 615 -17.43 -10.01 -33.83
C ALA A 615 -18.88 -9.91 -33.30
N LEU A 616 -19.21 -10.55 -32.18
CA LEU A 616 -20.53 -10.44 -31.56
C LEU A 616 -20.85 -9.02 -31.06
N HIS A 617 -19.85 -8.30 -30.53
CA HIS A 617 -20.01 -6.91 -30.08
C HIS A 617 -20.13 -5.91 -31.23
N GLU A 618 -19.47 -6.17 -32.36
CA GLU A 618 -19.54 -5.32 -33.57
C GLU A 618 -20.81 -5.56 -34.39
N LEU A 619 -21.47 -6.71 -34.22
CA LEU A 619 -22.64 -7.10 -35.01
C LEU A 619 -23.80 -6.08 -35.00
N PRO A 620 -24.21 -5.48 -33.86
CA PRO A 620 -25.30 -4.50 -33.81
C PRO A 620 -24.97 -3.18 -34.53
N ALA A 621 -23.68 -2.86 -34.74
CA ALA A 621 -23.26 -1.68 -35.48
C ALA A 621 -23.29 -1.89 -37.00
N ASN A 622 -23.26 -3.15 -37.46
CA ASN A 622 -23.17 -3.51 -38.88
C ASN A 622 -24.52 -3.96 -39.48
N ILE A 623 -25.51 -4.31 -38.65
CA ILE A 623 -26.80 -4.88 -39.10
C ILE A 623 -27.92 -4.41 -38.17
N GLU A 624 -29.10 -4.14 -38.73
CA GLU A 624 -30.31 -3.98 -37.93
C GLU A 624 -30.75 -5.33 -37.34
N LEU A 625 -30.63 -5.44 -36.02
CA LEU A 625 -31.08 -6.62 -35.28
C LEU A 625 -32.52 -6.40 -34.81
N ASP A 626 -33.39 -7.40 -35.01
CA ASP A 626 -34.69 -7.41 -34.33
C ASP A 626 -34.55 -7.82 -32.85
N ALA A 627 -35.66 -7.75 -32.10
CA ALA A 627 -35.68 -8.07 -30.68
C ALA A 627 -35.19 -9.50 -30.35
N VAL A 628 -35.41 -10.46 -31.26
CA VAL A 628 -35.02 -11.86 -31.07
C VAL A 628 -33.53 -12.03 -31.34
N ALA A 629 -33.03 -11.48 -32.46
CA ALA A 629 -31.60 -11.47 -32.79
C ALA A 629 -30.79 -10.71 -31.74
N SER A 630 -31.30 -9.59 -31.23
CA SER A 630 -30.66 -8.82 -30.15
C SER A 630 -30.56 -9.63 -28.85
N THR A 631 -31.58 -10.44 -28.52
CA THR A 631 -31.57 -11.30 -27.33
C THR A 631 -30.58 -12.44 -27.51
N GLU A 632 -30.56 -13.08 -28.67
CA GLU A 632 -29.63 -14.17 -29.01
C GLU A 632 -28.16 -13.70 -28.99
N VAL A 633 -27.86 -12.53 -29.59
CA VAL A 633 -26.52 -11.93 -29.55
C VAL A 633 -26.10 -11.66 -28.11
N SER A 634 -27.01 -11.17 -27.26
CA SER A 634 -26.74 -10.92 -25.85
C SER A 634 -26.41 -12.21 -25.08
N GLU A 635 -27.15 -13.29 -25.31
CA GLU A 635 -26.86 -14.62 -24.73
C GLU A 635 -25.50 -15.16 -25.20
N ARG A 636 -25.20 -15.07 -26.50
CA ARG A 636 -23.91 -15.50 -27.07
C ARG A 636 -22.73 -14.68 -26.54
N ILE A 637 -22.91 -13.37 -26.33
CA ILE A 637 -21.91 -12.50 -25.69
C ILE A 637 -21.63 -12.98 -24.26
N ALA A 638 -22.67 -13.29 -23.49
CA ALA A 638 -22.51 -13.79 -22.13
C ALA A 638 -21.72 -15.11 -22.09
N GLN A 639 -22.05 -16.05 -22.99
CA GLN A 639 -21.34 -17.33 -23.12
C GLN A 639 -19.89 -17.15 -23.57
N ALA A 640 -19.66 -16.38 -24.64
CA ALA A 640 -18.33 -16.14 -25.19
C ALA A 640 -17.43 -15.37 -24.20
N SER A 641 -18.01 -14.47 -23.41
CA SER A 641 -17.31 -13.78 -22.31
C SER A 641 -16.84 -14.74 -21.23
N ALA A 642 -17.71 -15.67 -20.80
CA ALA A 642 -17.37 -16.67 -19.79
C ALA A 642 -16.30 -17.65 -20.29
N GLU A 643 -16.41 -18.08 -21.55
CA GLU A 643 -15.42 -18.93 -22.20
C GLU A 643 -14.08 -18.20 -22.34
N LEU A 644 -14.07 -16.94 -22.80
CA LEU A 644 -12.84 -16.17 -22.93
C LEU A 644 -12.13 -15.99 -21.58
N ALA A 645 -12.87 -15.67 -20.52
CA ALA A 645 -12.33 -15.57 -19.17
C ALA A 645 -11.65 -16.88 -18.73
N THR A 646 -12.30 -18.01 -19.00
CA THR A 646 -11.77 -19.35 -18.70
C THR A 646 -10.50 -19.63 -19.50
N ARG A 647 -10.50 -19.37 -20.80
CA ARG A 647 -9.36 -19.61 -21.70
C ARG A 647 -8.15 -18.75 -21.36
N VAL A 648 -8.36 -17.47 -21.04
CA VAL A 648 -7.29 -16.58 -20.59
C VAL A 648 -6.70 -17.07 -19.27
N ALA A 649 -7.54 -17.50 -18.33
CA ALA A 649 -7.09 -18.07 -17.07
C ALA A 649 -6.28 -19.35 -17.29
N GLU A 650 -6.77 -20.30 -18.08
CA GLU A 650 -6.07 -21.55 -18.42
C GLU A 650 -4.72 -21.29 -19.11
N ALA A 651 -4.67 -20.36 -20.07
CA ALA A 651 -3.49 -20.13 -20.89
C ALA A 651 -2.32 -19.47 -20.13
N PHE A 652 -2.62 -18.73 -19.05
CA PHE A 652 -1.63 -17.97 -18.28
C PHE A 652 -1.61 -18.30 -16.79
N LEU A 653 -2.37 -19.29 -16.31
CA LEU A 653 -2.22 -19.79 -14.94
C LEU A 653 -0.83 -20.43 -14.80
N PRO A 654 0.04 -19.94 -13.91
CA PRO A 654 1.41 -20.46 -13.83
C PRO A 654 1.54 -21.94 -13.45
N SER A 655 0.48 -22.52 -12.87
CA SER A 655 0.40 -23.93 -12.44
C SER A 655 -0.28 -24.88 -13.43
N GLN A 656 -0.93 -24.36 -14.48
CA GLN A 656 -1.67 -25.16 -15.47
C GLN A 656 -1.16 -24.82 -16.87
N LEU A 657 -0.93 -25.85 -17.71
CA LEU A 657 -0.50 -25.72 -19.11
C LEU A 657 0.89 -25.06 -19.35
N ALA A 658 1.64 -24.79 -18.28
CA ALA A 658 3.05 -24.36 -18.28
C ALA A 658 3.40 -23.17 -19.22
N PRO A 659 2.72 -22.00 -19.11
CA PRO A 659 3.21 -20.79 -19.76
C PRO A 659 4.64 -20.47 -19.33
N THR A 660 5.43 -19.95 -20.26
CA THR A 660 6.81 -19.54 -19.97
C THR A 660 6.83 -18.06 -19.62
N TRP A 661 7.34 -17.74 -18.43
CA TRP A 661 7.42 -16.38 -17.93
C TRP A 661 8.87 -15.91 -17.89
N TYR A 662 9.13 -14.74 -18.45
CA TYR A 662 10.45 -14.12 -18.53
C TYR A 662 10.51 -12.87 -17.66
N LEU A 663 11.59 -12.73 -16.88
CA LEU A 663 11.91 -11.50 -16.17
C LEU A 663 12.80 -10.63 -17.06
N LEU A 664 12.30 -9.45 -17.41
CA LEU A 664 12.97 -8.46 -18.22
C LEU A 664 13.39 -7.27 -17.34
N PRO A 665 14.63 -7.24 -16.84
CA PRO A 665 15.11 -6.11 -16.06
C PRO A 665 15.26 -4.87 -16.96
N ALA A 666 14.81 -3.72 -16.46
CA ALA A 666 15.01 -2.45 -17.13
C ALA A 666 16.51 -2.09 -17.17
N ARG A 667 17.04 -1.81 -18.36
CA ARG A 667 18.41 -1.35 -18.60
C ARG A 667 18.38 -0.11 -19.48
N ALA A 668 19.05 0.96 -19.05
CA ALA A 668 19.08 2.24 -19.77
C ALA A 668 17.67 2.79 -20.15
N GLY A 669 16.69 2.62 -19.26
CA GLY A 669 15.31 3.09 -19.46
C GLY A 669 14.43 2.22 -20.35
N ALA A 670 14.86 1.01 -20.71
CA ALA A 670 14.06 0.05 -21.47
C ALA A 670 14.23 -1.39 -20.96
N ALA A 671 13.14 -2.15 -20.97
CA ALA A 671 13.12 -3.59 -20.81
C ALA A 671 12.95 -4.24 -22.19
N VAL A 672 13.94 -5.04 -22.60
CA VAL A 672 14.01 -5.69 -23.91
C VAL A 672 14.21 -7.19 -23.69
N PHE A 673 13.47 -8.01 -24.43
CA PHE A 673 13.71 -9.44 -24.45
C PHE A 673 15.07 -9.75 -25.08
N THR A 674 15.82 -10.66 -24.44
CA THR A 674 17.12 -11.13 -24.90
C THR A 674 17.16 -12.64 -24.74
N ALA A 675 17.98 -13.34 -25.52
CA ALA A 675 18.06 -14.80 -25.48
C ALA A 675 18.55 -15.34 -24.12
N ASP A 676 19.21 -14.50 -23.32
CA ASP A 676 19.66 -14.77 -21.95
C ASP A 676 18.65 -14.31 -20.87
N ALA A 677 17.44 -13.91 -21.25
CA ALA A 677 16.40 -13.51 -20.31
C ALA A 677 16.08 -14.62 -19.30
N GLU A 678 16.03 -14.26 -18.02
CA GLU A 678 15.78 -15.22 -16.94
C GLU A 678 14.33 -15.73 -16.99
N THR A 679 14.15 -17.05 -17.10
CA THR A 679 12.84 -17.68 -16.94
C THR A 679 12.48 -17.78 -15.46
N ILE A 680 11.35 -17.21 -15.08
CA ILE A 680 10.82 -17.28 -13.72
C ILE A 680 9.64 -18.26 -13.64
N LYS A 681 9.59 -19.03 -12.55
CA LYS A 681 8.49 -19.97 -12.27
C LYS A 681 7.73 -19.53 -11.02
N GLY A 682 6.44 -19.80 -10.96
CA GLY A 682 5.60 -19.55 -9.79
C GLY A 682 4.31 -20.35 -9.87
N ARG A 683 3.59 -20.51 -8.76
CA ARG A 683 2.28 -21.18 -8.74
C ARG A 683 1.10 -20.22 -8.98
N SER A 684 1.37 -18.92 -8.96
CA SER A 684 0.38 -17.85 -9.20
C SER A 684 1.07 -16.59 -9.72
N LEU A 685 0.29 -15.69 -10.34
CA LEU A 685 0.81 -14.39 -10.82
C LEU A 685 1.40 -13.56 -9.68
N ALA A 686 0.80 -13.62 -8.48
CA ALA A 686 1.28 -12.93 -7.29
C ALA A 686 2.68 -13.41 -6.84
N GLU A 687 3.00 -14.69 -7.04
CA GLU A 687 4.34 -15.21 -6.75
C GLU A 687 5.38 -14.69 -7.77
N LEU A 688 5.02 -14.62 -9.05
CA LEU A 688 5.91 -14.11 -10.10
C LEU A 688 6.30 -12.65 -9.84
N VAL A 689 5.32 -11.78 -9.61
CA VAL A 689 5.59 -10.36 -9.30
C VAL A 689 6.31 -10.20 -7.96
N SER A 690 6.12 -11.11 -6.99
CA SER A 690 6.89 -11.10 -5.75
C SER A 690 8.36 -11.43 -5.98
N LYS A 691 8.68 -12.40 -6.85
CA LYS A 691 10.07 -12.74 -7.21
C LYS A 691 10.76 -11.59 -7.94
N ALA A 692 10.07 -10.91 -8.85
CA ALA A 692 10.61 -9.71 -9.49
C ALA A 692 10.86 -8.57 -8.49
N CYS A 693 9.99 -8.36 -7.51
CA CYS A 693 10.25 -7.40 -6.43
C CYS A 693 11.46 -7.81 -5.57
N GLU A 694 11.61 -9.11 -5.26
CA GLU A 694 12.74 -9.64 -4.49
C GLU A 694 14.08 -9.48 -5.22
N SER A 695 14.11 -9.56 -6.55
CA SER A 695 15.33 -9.36 -7.34
C SER A 695 15.72 -7.89 -7.50
N VAL A 696 14.73 -6.99 -7.66
CA VAL A 696 14.98 -5.55 -7.81
C VAL A 696 15.22 -4.85 -6.47
N PHE A 697 14.55 -5.28 -5.40
CA PHE A 697 14.64 -4.67 -4.07
C PHE A 697 15.18 -5.65 -3.01
N PRO A 698 16.40 -6.20 -3.18
CA PRO A 698 16.95 -7.18 -2.25
C PRO A 698 17.28 -6.59 -0.87
N HIS A 699 17.36 -5.27 -0.75
CA HIS A 699 17.63 -4.54 0.49
C HIS A 699 16.44 -3.72 0.98
N ALA A 700 15.21 -4.09 0.59
CA ALA A 700 14.01 -3.47 1.12
C ALA A 700 13.86 -3.73 2.64
N PRO A 701 13.71 -2.69 3.47
CA PRO A 701 13.51 -2.86 4.90
C PRO A 701 12.14 -3.49 5.22
N HIS A 702 12.06 -4.14 6.36
CA HIS A 702 10.83 -4.70 6.89
C HIS A 702 10.08 -3.65 7.74
N ILE A 703 9.08 -3.01 7.15
CA ILE A 703 8.22 -2.00 7.78
C ILE A 703 6.95 -2.69 8.28
N ARG A 704 6.77 -2.91 9.59
CA ARG A 704 5.59 -3.60 10.15
C ARG A 704 4.35 -2.68 10.26
N ASN A 705 4.09 -1.88 9.22
CA ASN A 705 2.94 -0.99 9.14
C ASN A 705 2.52 -0.76 7.67
N GLU A 706 1.48 -1.47 7.21
CA GLU A 706 0.98 -1.38 5.84
C GLU A 706 0.33 -0.02 5.51
N MET A 707 -0.11 0.73 6.51
CA MET A 707 -0.67 2.07 6.30
C MET A 707 0.40 3.02 5.80
N LEU A 708 1.62 2.96 6.36
CA LEU A 708 2.79 3.73 5.92
C LEU A 708 3.43 3.17 4.65
N GLY A 709 3.39 1.85 4.45
CA GLY A 709 4.01 1.15 3.32
C GLY A 709 3.31 1.35 1.96
N ARG A 710 2.71 2.52 1.70
CA ARG A 710 2.02 2.86 0.46
C ARG A 710 2.69 4.04 -0.24
N HIS A 711 2.62 4.06 -1.57
CA HIS A 711 3.08 5.20 -2.36
C HIS A 711 2.27 6.47 -2.05
N LYS A 712 0.93 6.35 -2.02
CA LYS A 712 0.01 7.41 -1.59
C LYS A 712 -0.74 7.00 -0.33
N LEU A 713 -0.57 7.77 0.74
CA LEU A 713 -1.27 7.55 2.01
C LEU A 713 -2.75 7.91 1.92
N THR A 714 -3.59 7.21 2.68
CA THR A 714 -4.97 7.65 2.92
C THR A 714 -4.98 8.92 3.80
N SER A 715 -6.07 9.67 3.81
CA SER A 715 -6.21 10.86 4.67
C SER A 715 -5.97 10.52 6.16
N GLN A 716 -6.49 9.38 6.61
CA GLN A 716 -6.28 8.88 7.97
C GLN A 716 -4.82 8.51 8.24
N ALA A 717 -4.17 7.79 7.32
CA ALA A 717 -2.76 7.44 7.47
C ALA A 717 -1.85 8.69 7.43
N ALA A 718 -2.16 9.68 6.58
CA ALA A 718 -1.43 10.94 6.54
C ALA A 718 -1.58 11.75 7.84
N LYS A 719 -2.77 11.76 8.44
CA LYS A 719 -3.03 12.37 9.75
C LYS A 719 -2.24 11.66 10.86
N ALA A 720 -2.32 10.33 10.95
CA ALA A 720 -1.60 9.54 11.94
C ALA A 720 -0.07 9.69 11.83
N ARG A 721 0.47 9.72 10.61
CA ARG A 721 1.91 9.99 10.38
C ARG A 721 2.31 11.37 10.87
N ARG A 722 1.46 12.38 10.67
CA ARG A 722 1.70 13.74 11.18
C ARG A 722 1.74 13.74 12.71
N GLU A 723 0.77 13.10 13.36
CA GLU A 723 0.72 12.99 14.83
C GLU A 723 1.96 12.27 15.39
N LEU A 724 2.39 11.17 14.75
CA LEU A 724 3.65 10.50 15.07
C LEU A 724 4.86 11.44 14.96
N ILE A 725 4.97 12.18 13.85
CA ILE A 725 6.09 13.11 13.61
C ILE A 725 6.10 14.24 14.63
N ILE A 726 4.93 14.76 15.03
CA ILE A 726 4.83 15.74 16.11
C ILE A 726 5.36 15.13 17.41
N ALA A 727 4.93 13.91 17.76
CA ALA A 727 5.38 13.22 18.97
C ALA A 727 6.90 12.96 18.98
N MET A 728 7.49 12.61 17.82
CA MET A 728 8.94 12.44 17.67
C MET A 728 9.73 13.70 18.03
N ILE A 729 9.13 14.88 17.86
CA ILE A 729 9.74 16.17 18.13
C ILE A 729 9.42 16.62 19.57
N THR A 730 8.20 16.44 20.05
CA THR A 730 7.76 17.00 21.33
C THR A 730 8.11 16.14 22.54
N ALA A 731 8.16 14.82 22.39
CA ALA A 731 8.40 13.88 23.49
C ALA A 731 9.43 12.77 23.15
N PRO A 732 10.63 13.12 22.65
CA PRO A 732 11.62 12.15 22.16
C PRO A 732 12.28 11.29 23.25
N THR A 733 12.09 11.61 24.52
CA THR A 733 12.67 10.88 25.66
C THR A 733 11.68 9.96 26.36
N HIS A 734 10.41 10.04 26.00
CA HIS A 734 9.34 9.29 26.65
C HIS A 734 9.14 7.96 25.95
N GLN A 735 8.81 6.91 26.70
CA GLN A 735 8.35 5.65 26.13
C GLN A 735 7.16 5.91 25.19
N TYR A 736 7.18 5.28 24.00
CA TYR A 736 6.17 5.46 22.96
C TYR A 736 5.95 6.91 22.51
N LEU A 737 6.92 7.80 22.76
CA LEU A 737 6.85 9.24 22.50
C LEU A 737 5.67 9.92 23.24
N GLY A 738 5.26 9.37 24.38
CA GLY A 738 4.11 9.87 25.15
C GLY A 738 2.75 9.66 24.46
N ILE A 739 2.67 8.81 23.42
CA ILE A 739 1.41 8.46 22.77
C ILE A 739 0.62 7.52 23.68
N GLU A 740 -0.59 7.94 24.05
CA GLU A 740 -1.54 7.13 24.84
C GLU A 740 -2.48 6.31 23.94
N GLY A 741 -2.88 5.12 24.40
CA GLY A 741 -3.78 4.23 23.67
C GLY A 741 -3.11 3.43 22.54
N TYR A 742 -3.93 2.88 21.64
CA TYR A 742 -3.51 1.98 20.55
C TYR A 742 -4.01 2.46 19.16
N GLY A 743 -4.02 3.78 18.95
CA GLY A 743 -4.44 4.40 17.69
C GLY A 743 -3.48 4.15 16.52
N PRO A 744 -3.84 4.59 15.30
CA PRO A 744 -3.03 4.40 14.10
C PRO A 744 -1.59 4.94 14.21
N GLU A 745 -1.39 6.07 14.87
CA GLU A 745 -0.10 6.71 15.16
C GLU A 745 0.76 5.86 16.11
N ARG A 746 0.16 5.22 17.12
CA ARG A 746 0.83 4.24 17.98
C ARG A 746 1.25 3.01 17.19
N ALA A 747 0.40 2.51 16.29
CA ALA A 747 0.73 1.39 15.41
C ALA A 747 1.86 1.73 14.42
N MET A 748 1.93 2.97 13.95
CA MET A 748 3.04 3.46 13.11
C MET A 748 4.36 3.55 13.89
N TYR A 749 4.32 4.07 15.12
CA TYR A 749 5.47 4.03 16.03
C TYR A 749 5.97 2.59 16.21
N SER A 750 5.08 1.67 16.57
CA SER A 750 5.48 0.29 16.90
C SER A 750 6.01 -0.45 15.67
N GLY A 751 5.37 -0.25 14.51
CA GLY A 751 5.74 -0.93 13.28
C GLY A 751 7.02 -0.43 12.62
N VAL A 752 7.48 0.78 12.97
CA VAL A 752 8.67 1.40 12.36
C VAL A 752 9.73 1.69 13.41
N LEU A 753 9.47 2.59 14.36
CA LEU A 753 10.49 3.07 15.29
C LEU A 753 10.89 1.99 16.31
N GLU A 754 9.91 1.31 16.91
CA GLU A 754 10.17 0.25 17.89
C GLU A 754 10.68 -1.03 17.22
N TYR A 755 9.99 -1.50 16.18
CA TYR A 755 10.38 -2.72 15.46
C TYR A 755 11.79 -2.63 14.87
N LEU A 756 12.15 -1.48 14.30
CA LEU A 756 13.49 -1.25 13.76
C LEU A 756 14.48 -0.73 14.82
N GLN A 757 14.12 -0.73 16.10
CA GLN A 757 15.00 -0.32 17.21
C GLN A 757 15.58 1.10 17.05
N LEU A 758 14.86 1.97 16.33
CA LEU A 758 15.23 3.36 16.12
C LEU A 758 14.89 4.24 17.32
N HIS A 759 14.03 3.76 18.23
CA HIS A 759 13.70 4.44 19.48
C HIS A 759 13.57 3.40 20.61
N ARG A 760 14.50 3.44 21.58
CA ARG A 760 14.68 2.40 22.60
C ARG A 760 15.13 2.99 23.95
N PRO A 761 15.05 2.24 25.06
CA PRO A 761 15.62 2.68 26.34
C PRO A 761 17.11 3.00 26.19
N THR A 762 17.53 4.09 26.82
CA THR A 762 18.94 4.51 26.87
C THR A 762 19.53 4.18 28.23
N ASP A 763 20.80 3.77 28.27
CA ASP A 763 21.52 3.41 29.51
C ASP A 763 21.86 4.63 30.39
N GLN A 764 21.48 5.84 29.99
CA GLN A 764 21.71 7.05 30.76
C GLN A 764 20.64 7.20 31.84
N ARG A 765 20.90 6.66 33.03
CA ARG A 765 20.13 7.04 34.23
C ARG A 765 20.39 8.51 34.54
N THR A 766 19.35 9.33 34.55
CA THR A 766 19.35 10.63 35.22
C THR A 766 19.13 10.41 36.71
N ASP A 767 19.92 11.10 37.56
CA ASP A 767 19.93 10.92 39.04
C ASP A 767 18.56 11.16 39.73
N ASP A 768 17.56 11.68 39.01
CA ASP A 768 16.26 12.09 39.55
C ASP A 768 15.06 11.17 39.23
N ASP A 769 15.22 10.10 38.43
CA ASP A 769 14.10 9.20 38.08
C ASP A 769 14.26 7.81 38.72
N THR A 770 13.50 7.60 39.79
CA THR A 770 13.24 6.27 40.35
C THR A 770 12.20 5.55 39.48
N GLU A 771 12.67 4.58 38.69
CA GLU A 771 11.98 3.36 38.20
C GLU A 771 11.96 3.11 36.66
N LEU A 772 12.23 4.09 35.78
CA LEU A 772 12.24 3.86 34.32
C LEU A 772 13.46 4.47 33.62
N LEU A 773 14.06 3.72 32.68
CA LEU A 773 15.13 4.22 31.81
C LEU A 773 14.55 5.21 30.78
N PRO A 774 15.17 6.39 30.55
CA PRO A 774 14.72 7.31 29.53
C PRO A 774 14.88 6.68 28.14
N PHE A 775 13.94 6.92 27.23
CA PHE A 775 14.04 6.45 25.85
C PHE A 775 14.83 7.46 24.99
N GLY A 776 15.33 7.01 23.84
CA GLY A 776 16.01 7.88 22.90
C GLY A 776 16.14 7.27 21.52
N PHE A 777 16.40 8.14 20.53
CA PHE A 777 16.61 7.71 19.15
C PHE A 777 18.01 7.13 18.93
N CYS A 778 18.10 6.03 18.19
CA CYS A 778 19.34 5.30 17.93
C CYS A 778 19.50 4.99 16.43
N GLU A 779 20.75 4.90 15.97
CA GLU A 779 21.04 4.34 14.65
C GLU A 779 20.69 2.83 14.64
N PRO A 780 20.18 2.28 13.52
CA PRO A 780 19.92 0.85 13.41
C PRO A 780 21.24 0.06 13.47
N GLU A 781 21.22 -1.07 14.16
CA GLU A 781 22.39 -1.94 14.30
C GLU A 781 22.62 -2.84 13.07
N PRO A 782 23.86 -3.33 12.83
CA PRO A 782 24.13 -4.34 11.80
C PRO A 782 23.25 -5.58 12.00
N GLY A 783 22.51 -5.97 10.96
CA GLY A 783 21.51 -7.04 11.01
C GLY A 783 20.06 -6.53 11.01
N ASN A 784 19.83 -5.25 11.28
CA ASN A 784 18.54 -4.61 11.06
C ASN A 784 18.24 -4.48 9.57
N SER A 785 16.99 -4.75 9.17
CA SER A 785 16.56 -4.65 7.76
C SER A 785 16.72 -3.25 7.14
N LEU A 786 16.68 -2.18 7.96
CA LEU A 786 16.90 -0.80 7.53
C LEU A 786 18.38 -0.42 7.41
N TYR A 787 19.29 -1.20 8.00
CA TYR A 787 20.71 -0.87 8.08
C TYR A 787 21.36 -0.51 6.72
N PRO A 788 21.11 -1.24 5.60
CA PRO A 788 21.71 -0.90 4.31
C PRO A 788 21.25 0.47 3.79
N ALA A 789 19.94 0.73 3.83
CA ALA A 789 19.35 1.98 3.36
C ALA A 789 19.74 3.17 4.28
N TRP A 790 19.76 2.94 5.59
CA TRP A 790 20.22 3.92 6.58
C TRP A 790 21.66 4.33 6.34
N THR A 791 22.55 3.36 6.11
CA THR A 791 23.97 3.60 5.87
C THR A 791 24.18 4.41 4.60
N ALA A 792 23.50 4.06 3.51
CA ALA A 792 23.57 4.81 2.25
C ALA A 792 23.08 6.26 2.41
N MET A 793 21.94 6.46 3.08
CA MET A 793 21.41 7.78 3.40
C MET A 793 22.39 8.61 4.26
N GLN A 794 22.88 8.04 5.37
CA GLN A 794 23.81 8.71 6.27
C GLN A 794 25.12 9.07 5.56
N GLN A 795 25.65 8.18 4.72
CA GLN A 795 26.85 8.44 3.94
C GLN A 795 26.65 9.65 3.01
N GLN A 796 25.53 9.73 2.30
CA GLN A 796 25.21 10.89 1.44
C GLN A 796 25.05 12.18 2.25
N MET A 797 24.28 12.15 3.35
CA MET A 797 24.04 13.33 4.18
C MET A 797 25.32 13.83 4.86
N ARG A 798 26.19 12.91 5.32
CA ARG A 798 27.48 13.26 5.95
C ARG A 798 28.55 13.70 4.94
N ALA A 799 28.49 13.24 3.69
CA ALA A 799 29.40 13.67 2.63
C ALA A 799 29.14 15.13 2.17
N ALA A 800 27.93 15.65 2.39
CA ALA A 800 27.50 17.00 2.00
C ALA A 800 28.13 18.11 2.88
N THR A 801 29.45 18.27 2.81
CA THR A 801 30.21 19.26 3.60
C THR A 801 30.37 20.61 2.90
N ALA A 802 30.58 20.61 1.58
CA ALA A 802 30.78 21.83 0.79
C ALA A 802 29.46 22.45 0.29
N GLN A 803 28.57 21.61 -0.28
CA GLN A 803 27.27 22.02 -0.78
C GLN A 803 26.15 21.31 -0.02
N PRO A 804 25.05 22.00 0.35
CA PRO A 804 23.90 21.35 0.97
C PRO A 804 23.26 20.31 0.04
N LEU A 805 22.98 19.12 0.56
CA LEU A 805 22.23 18.05 -0.11
C LEU A 805 20.74 18.29 0.07
N ARG A 806 19.99 18.43 -1.02
CA ARG A 806 18.53 18.58 -0.97
C ARG A 806 17.87 17.28 -0.49
N LEU A 807 16.77 17.40 0.26
CA LEU A 807 16.09 16.23 0.82
C LEU A 807 15.32 15.41 -0.22
N ASP A 808 14.89 16.00 -1.34
CA ASP A 808 14.31 15.25 -2.46
C ASP A 808 15.29 14.21 -3.03
N ALA A 809 16.57 14.55 -3.17
CA ALA A 809 17.61 13.60 -3.58
C ALA A 809 17.78 12.43 -2.58
N VAL A 810 17.56 12.67 -1.28
CA VAL A 810 17.55 11.61 -0.26
C VAL A 810 16.33 10.69 -0.41
N TYR A 811 15.18 11.26 -0.78
CA TYR A 811 13.97 10.47 -1.06
C TYR A 811 14.21 9.59 -2.30
N GLU A 812 14.71 10.17 -3.39
CA GLU A 812 15.05 9.44 -4.62
C GLU A 812 16.02 8.28 -4.35
N LEU A 813 17.06 8.50 -3.53
CA LEU A 813 17.99 7.45 -3.11
C LEU A 813 17.27 6.28 -2.43
N LEU A 814 16.37 6.57 -1.49
CA LEU A 814 15.68 5.55 -0.70
C LEU A 814 14.56 4.84 -1.48
N GLU A 815 13.93 5.54 -2.44
CA GLU A 815 12.92 4.97 -3.34
C GLU A 815 13.54 4.09 -4.43
N ALA A 816 14.79 4.35 -4.82
CA ALA A 816 15.49 3.59 -5.84
C ALA A 816 15.87 2.15 -5.39
N PRO A 817 16.02 1.21 -6.34
CA PRO A 817 16.73 -0.04 -6.10
C PRO A 817 18.14 0.23 -5.51
N PRO A 818 18.62 -0.60 -4.56
CA PRO A 818 18.05 -1.86 -4.09
C PRO A 818 17.09 -1.74 -2.90
N PHE A 819 16.70 -0.52 -2.48
CA PHE A 819 15.93 -0.31 -1.25
C PHE A 819 14.43 -0.24 -1.49
N GLY A 820 13.97 0.58 -2.45
CA GLY A 820 12.56 0.65 -2.81
C GLY A 820 11.62 1.15 -1.72
N ILE A 821 12.09 1.95 -0.76
CA ILE A 821 11.28 2.41 0.38
C ILE A 821 10.13 3.29 -0.12
N ARG A 822 8.93 3.13 0.44
CA ARG A 822 7.78 3.96 0.02
C ARG A 822 7.85 5.38 0.61
N PRO A 823 7.43 6.42 -0.15
CA PRO A 823 7.38 7.81 0.32
C PRO A 823 6.56 8.02 1.60
N GLY A 824 5.63 7.11 1.90
CA GLY A 824 4.91 7.06 3.17
C GLY A 824 5.83 6.94 4.39
N VAL A 825 6.88 6.11 4.30
CA VAL A 825 7.80 5.73 5.38
C VAL A 825 8.98 6.69 5.49
N ILE A 826 9.50 7.18 4.36
CA ILE A 826 10.73 7.99 4.27
C ILE A 826 10.76 9.17 5.26
N PRO A 827 9.69 9.97 5.44
CA PRO A 827 9.75 11.10 6.36
C PRO A 827 10.03 10.70 7.81
N VAL A 828 9.58 9.52 8.26
CA VAL A 828 9.86 9.02 9.60
C VAL A 828 11.35 8.70 9.74
N ILE A 829 11.91 8.00 8.75
CA ILE A 829 13.34 7.62 8.71
C ILE A 829 14.24 8.87 8.65
N VAL A 830 13.95 9.79 7.74
CA VAL A 830 14.70 11.04 7.57
C VAL A 830 14.62 11.89 8.84
N LEU A 831 13.43 12.02 9.45
CA LEU A 831 13.29 12.76 10.70
C LEU A 831 14.09 12.14 11.84
N THR A 832 14.10 10.80 11.96
CA THR A 832 14.96 10.11 12.92
C THR A 832 16.43 10.41 12.69
N ALA A 833 16.90 10.42 11.43
CA ALA A 833 18.27 10.77 11.09
C ALA A 833 18.60 12.24 11.45
N LEU A 834 17.65 13.15 11.27
CA LEU A 834 17.79 14.56 11.66
C LEU A 834 17.81 14.76 13.18
N ILE A 835 17.09 13.94 13.94
CA ILE A 835 17.10 13.98 15.41
C ILE A 835 18.44 13.47 15.94
N ILE A 836 18.87 12.29 15.48
CA ILE A 836 20.16 11.69 15.84
C ILE A 836 21.31 12.62 15.43
N GLY A 837 21.28 13.12 14.20
CA GLY A 837 22.26 14.04 13.64
C GLY A 837 22.10 15.50 14.07
N SER A 838 21.36 15.82 15.14
CA SER A 838 21.03 17.20 15.54
C SER A 838 22.27 18.08 15.75
N GLN A 839 23.40 17.50 16.17
CA GLN A 839 24.65 18.22 16.38
C GLN A 839 25.58 18.20 15.16
N GLU A 840 25.36 17.31 14.19
CA GLU A 840 26.25 17.13 13.02
C GLU A 840 25.68 17.75 11.74
N LEU A 841 24.36 17.68 11.56
CA LEU A 841 23.68 18.08 10.34
C LEU A 841 23.00 19.44 10.54
N ALA A 842 23.39 20.43 9.74
CA ALA A 842 22.67 21.68 9.57
C ALA A 842 21.46 21.45 8.64
N LEU A 843 20.31 22.06 8.94
CA LEU A 843 19.10 22.02 8.09
C LEU A 843 18.83 23.42 7.55
N PHE A 844 18.51 23.50 6.27
CA PHE A 844 18.19 24.74 5.57
C PHE A 844 16.81 24.61 4.93
N GLU A 845 16.07 25.71 4.91
CA GLU A 845 14.84 25.88 4.12
C GLU A 845 15.08 27.04 3.16
N GLU A 846 15.09 26.78 1.84
CA GLU A 846 15.37 27.78 0.80
C GLU A 846 16.66 28.57 1.06
N GLY A 847 17.71 27.87 1.52
CA GLY A 847 19.00 28.47 1.88
C GLY A 847 19.02 29.16 3.24
N THR A 848 17.90 29.27 3.95
CA THR A 848 17.84 29.83 5.30
C THR A 848 18.08 28.75 6.34
N TYR A 849 19.13 28.94 7.16
CA TYR A 849 19.49 28.00 8.22
C TYR A 849 18.41 27.91 9.32
N GLN A 850 18.05 26.68 9.69
CA GLN A 850 17.03 26.36 10.68
C GLN A 850 17.69 25.88 11.98
N THR A 851 17.61 26.72 13.02
CA THR A 851 18.24 26.47 14.33
C THR A 851 17.50 25.42 15.16
N ARG A 852 16.22 25.17 14.85
CA ARG A 852 15.35 24.26 15.60
C ARG A 852 14.50 23.40 14.68
N LEU A 853 14.33 22.14 15.05
CA LEU A 853 13.41 21.21 14.41
C LEU A 853 12.03 21.31 15.08
N THR A 854 11.12 22.08 14.50
CA THR A 854 9.75 22.25 15.04
C THR A 854 8.74 21.42 14.27
N ALA A 855 7.57 21.15 14.88
CA ALA A 855 6.46 20.46 14.21
C ALA A 855 6.05 21.15 12.89
N ALA A 856 5.94 22.49 12.91
CA ALA A 856 5.60 23.27 11.71
C ALA A 856 6.69 23.20 10.62
N LEU A 857 7.96 23.09 11.00
CA LEU A 857 9.05 22.87 10.05
C LEU A 857 8.95 21.47 9.43
N ALA A 858 8.72 20.44 10.25
CA ALA A 858 8.59 19.06 9.79
C ALA A 858 7.37 18.87 8.86
N GLU A 859 6.24 19.52 9.12
CA GLU A 859 5.08 19.50 8.21
C GLU A 859 5.39 20.07 6.83
N ARG A 860 6.09 21.21 6.78
CA ARG A 860 6.52 21.82 5.50
C ARG A 860 7.54 20.94 4.80
N MET A 861 8.46 20.31 5.54
CA MET A 861 9.45 19.38 5.02
C MET A 861 8.82 18.13 4.40
N ILE A 862 7.77 17.57 5.00
CA ILE A 862 7.04 16.43 4.44
C ILE A 862 6.31 16.82 3.15
N LYS A 863 5.76 18.04 3.10
CA LYS A 863 4.95 18.50 1.96
C LYS A 863 5.82 18.89 0.76
N SER A 864 7.00 19.44 1.01
CA SER A 864 7.89 20.00 0.00
C SER A 864 9.37 19.73 0.34
N PRO A 865 9.83 18.47 0.31
CA PRO A 865 11.22 18.12 0.63
C PRO A 865 12.24 18.82 -0.28
N GLU A 866 11.87 19.17 -1.50
CA GLU A 866 12.67 19.88 -2.50
C GLU A 866 13.12 21.29 -2.05
N ARG A 867 12.44 21.88 -1.05
CA ARG A 867 12.77 23.19 -0.46
C ARG A 867 13.77 23.10 0.69
N PHE A 868 14.07 21.88 1.14
CA PHE A 868 14.92 21.63 2.30
C PHE A 868 16.24 20.99 1.89
N ALA A 869 17.31 21.37 2.58
CA ALA A 869 18.63 20.79 2.37
C ALA A 869 19.37 20.57 3.69
N VAL A 870 20.27 19.58 3.70
CA VAL A 870 21.13 19.25 4.82
C VAL A 870 22.60 19.45 4.47
N LYS A 871 23.38 19.95 5.42
CA LYS A 871 24.83 20.11 5.28
C LYS A 871 25.52 19.54 6.51
N ALA A 872 26.53 18.73 6.32
CA ALA A 872 27.35 18.20 7.40
C ALA A 872 28.35 19.26 7.89
N MET A 873 28.32 19.55 9.19
CA MET A 873 29.15 20.59 9.80
C MET A 873 30.55 20.10 10.19
N GLY A 874 30.73 18.78 10.37
CA GLY A 874 32.03 18.18 10.73
C GLY A 874 32.52 18.49 12.16
N VAL A 875 31.64 18.84 13.10
CA VAL A 875 32.01 19.36 14.44
C VAL A 875 32.09 18.26 15.52
N GLN A 876 31.91 16.99 15.15
CA GLN A 876 31.84 15.85 16.07
C GLN A 876 33.15 15.06 16.19
N ALA A 877 33.98 15.16 15.17
CA ALA A 877 35.30 14.56 15.08
C ALA A 877 36.16 15.42 14.15
N GLY A 878 37.48 15.31 14.26
CA GLY A 878 38.40 16.05 13.41
C GLY A 878 38.64 17.50 13.87
N PRO A 879 39.28 18.32 13.01
CA PRO A 879 39.86 19.61 13.40
C PRO A 879 38.81 20.67 13.81
N ARG A 880 37.58 20.62 13.28
CA ARG A 880 36.51 21.57 13.67
C ARG A 880 36.01 21.37 15.10
N LYS A 881 35.95 20.13 15.60
CA LYS A 881 35.59 19.84 17.01
C LYS A 881 36.61 20.43 17.97
N THR A 882 37.89 20.20 17.68
CA THR A 882 39.01 20.72 18.46
C THR A 882 38.97 22.25 18.47
N ALA A 883 38.78 22.88 17.31
CA ALA A 883 38.63 24.33 17.21
C ALA A 883 37.46 24.86 18.06
N VAL A 884 36.27 24.25 17.98
CA VAL A 884 35.12 24.67 18.80
C VAL A 884 35.40 24.53 20.30
N THR A 885 36.09 23.47 20.71
CA THR A 885 36.44 23.24 22.12
C THR A 885 37.44 24.29 22.62
N GLU A 886 38.51 24.53 21.88
CA GLU A 886 39.54 25.52 22.21
C GLU A 886 38.96 26.94 22.22
N ILE A 887 38.15 27.31 21.23
CA ILE A 887 37.48 28.62 21.19
C ILE A 887 36.59 28.79 22.40
N ALA A 888 35.74 27.80 22.72
CA ALA A 888 34.84 27.85 23.87
C ALA A 888 35.59 28.09 25.19
N GLN A 889 36.73 27.41 25.39
CA GLN A 889 37.57 27.57 26.56
C GLN A 889 38.19 28.97 26.64
N VAL A 890 38.81 29.44 25.56
CA VAL A 890 39.54 30.71 25.55
C VAL A 890 38.60 31.91 25.65
N ILE A 891 37.42 31.86 25.03
CA ILE A 891 36.45 32.95 25.14
C ILE A 891 35.57 32.85 26.40
N GLY A 892 35.65 31.75 27.16
CA GLY A 892 34.85 31.53 28.36
C GLY A 892 33.35 31.34 28.08
N ALA A 893 33.01 30.74 26.93
CA ALA A 893 31.61 30.50 26.57
C ALA A 893 31.00 29.43 27.48
N ARG A 894 29.85 29.74 28.10
CA ARG A 894 29.11 28.77 28.92
C ARG A 894 28.32 27.84 28.02
N MET A 895 28.86 26.65 27.81
CA MET A 895 28.19 25.60 27.05
C MET A 895 27.13 24.94 27.93
N PRO A 896 25.91 24.70 27.42
CA PRO A 896 24.90 23.95 28.17
C PRO A 896 25.38 22.51 28.42
N ALA A 897 25.12 21.98 29.62
CA ALA A 897 25.55 20.64 30.02
C ALA A 897 24.95 19.53 29.14
N ALA A 898 23.73 19.76 28.64
CA ALA A 898 23.08 18.93 27.63
C ALA A 898 22.44 19.83 26.56
N PRO A 899 22.49 19.43 25.26
CA PRO A 899 21.82 20.18 24.21
C PRO A 899 20.29 20.18 24.45
N PRO A 900 19.61 21.33 24.37
CA PRO A 900 18.17 21.38 24.52
C PRO A 900 17.48 20.58 23.41
N ILE A 901 16.34 19.96 23.75
CA ILE A 901 15.54 19.17 22.81
C ILE A 901 15.20 20.01 21.56
N ASN A 902 15.37 19.41 20.38
CA ASN A 902 15.14 20.01 19.06
C ASN A 902 16.07 21.14 18.62
N VAL A 903 17.06 21.55 19.42
CA VAL A 903 18.04 22.58 19.02
C VAL A 903 19.21 21.92 18.29
N ARG A 904 19.56 22.47 17.13
CA ARG A 904 20.59 21.92 16.24
C ARG A 904 21.90 22.67 16.40
N ASN A 905 23.02 21.96 16.23
CA ASN A 905 24.38 22.51 16.25
C ASN A 905 24.64 23.50 17.40
N VAL A 906 24.28 23.11 18.64
CA VAL A 906 24.23 23.99 19.82
C VAL A 906 25.58 24.65 20.08
N ALA A 907 26.67 23.91 19.89
CA ALA A 907 28.01 24.40 20.15
C ALA A 907 28.44 25.54 19.22
N PRO A 908 28.47 25.36 17.88
CA PRO A 908 28.71 26.45 16.93
C PRO A 908 27.76 27.65 17.11
N LEU A 909 26.48 27.42 17.38
CA LEU A 909 25.51 28.51 17.57
C LEU A 909 25.76 29.32 18.84
N THR A 910 26.07 28.65 19.95
CA THR A 910 26.42 29.32 21.21
C THR A 910 27.65 30.20 21.03
N LEU A 911 28.71 29.66 20.39
CA LEU A 911 29.93 30.44 20.13
C LEU A 911 29.66 31.62 19.19
N THR A 912 28.94 31.39 18.09
CA THR A 912 28.59 32.47 17.16
C THR A 912 27.79 33.56 17.85
N ARG A 913 26.81 33.19 18.69
CA ARG A 913 26.01 34.14 19.45
C ARG A 913 26.86 34.97 20.41
N GLU A 914 27.71 34.33 21.21
CA GLU A 914 28.63 35.02 22.13
C GLU A 914 29.56 35.99 21.39
N LEU A 915 30.08 35.59 20.23
CA LEU A 915 30.92 36.45 19.39
C LEU A 915 30.14 37.64 18.81
N LEU A 916 28.91 37.42 18.33
CA LEU A 916 28.04 38.47 17.82
C LEU A 916 27.58 39.43 18.92
N ASP A 917 27.27 38.93 20.12
CA ASP A 917 26.87 39.76 21.25
C ASP A 917 28.04 40.65 21.71
N ARG A 918 29.28 40.13 21.72
CA ARG A 918 30.49 40.95 21.93
C ARG A 918 30.68 42.02 20.86
N ALA A 919 30.39 41.72 19.60
CA ALA A 919 30.47 42.70 18.52
C ALA A 919 29.38 43.78 18.65
N ARG A 920 28.16 43.41 19.09
CA ARG A 920 27.05 44.36 19.32
C ARG A 920 27.26 45.25 20.54
N SER A 921 28.02 44.79 21.54
CA SER A 921 28.34 45.59 22.72
C SER A 921 29.45 46.63 22.49
N LEU A 922 30.04 46.69 21.30
CA LEU A 922 31.03 47.70 20.96
C LEU A 922 30.39 49.09 20.92
N SER A 923 31.10 50.10 21.44
CA SER A 923 30.70 51.51 21.28
C SER A 923 30.71 51.91 19.80
N ALA A 924 30.02 52.99 19.43
CA ALA A 924 30.04 53.48 18.06
C ALA A 924 31.46 53.87 17.60
N TYR A 925 32.34 54.31 18.51
CA TYR A 925 33.75 54.52 18.22
C TYR A 925 34.51 53.21 17.91
N ALA A 926 34.44 52.23 18.80
CA ALA A 926 35.08 50.92 18.61
C ALA A 926 34.60 50.23 17.32
N ASP A 927 33.35 50.51 16.94
CA ASP A 927 32.70 49.97 15.76
C ASP A 927 33.21 50.55 14.43
N HIS A 928 33.72 51.79 14.43
CA HIS A 928 34.15 52.51 13.22
C HIS A 928 35.65 52.82 13.16
N THR A 929 36.35 52.81 14.30
CA THR A 929 37.76 53.22 14.36
C THR A 929 38.66 52.40 13.43
N GLN A 930 39.59 53.10 12.78
CA GLN A 930 40.71 52.59 12.01
C GLN A 930 42.01 52.66 12.82
N GLN A 931 41.95 52.77 14.16
CA GLN A 931 43.12 52.71 15.04
C GLN A 931 43.25 51.33 15.73
N LEU A 932 42.81 50.27 15.05
CA LEU A 932 42.92 48.88 15.51
C LEU A 932 43.95 48.10 14.69
N PRO A 933 44.54 47.01 15.23
CA PRO A 933 45.35 46.08 14.44
C PRO A 933 44.58 45.54 13.21
N LYS A 934 45.30 45.23 12.12
CA LYS A 934 44.70 44.74 10.86
C LYS A 934 43.77 43.54 11.08
N GLN A 935 44.22 42.55 11.85
CA GLN A 935 43.47 41.34 12.20
C GLN A 935 42.19 41.66 13.00
N ALA A 936 42.26 42.58 13.98
CA ALA A 936 41.09 42.99 14.76
C ALA A 936 40.02 43.69 13.90
N ARG A 937 40.43 44.50 12.91
CA ARG A 937 39.49 45.12 11.94
C ARG A 937 38.84 44.07 11.04
N ALA A 938 39.62 43.10 10.55
CA ALA A 938 39.12 42.03 9.72
C ALA A 938 38.11 41.16 10.48
N VAL A 939 38.41 40.80 11.74
CA VAL A 939 37.49 40.07 12.63
C VAL A 939 36.21 40.88 12.88
N ARG A 940 36.31 42.18 13.18
CA ARG A 940 35.14 43.06 13.32
C ARG A 940 34.26 43.05 12.07
N GLN A 941 34.87 43.13 10.89
CA GLN A 941 34.14 43.12 9.63
C GLN A 941 33.45 41.76 9.39
N ALA A 942 34.15 40.65 9.63
CA ALA A 942 33.59 39.30 9.49
C ALA A 942 32.38 39.08 10.40
N LEU A 943 32.45 39.51 11.67
CA LEU A 943 31.33 39.43 12.62
C LEU A 943 30.11 40.27 12.18
N LYS A 944 30.33 41.41 11.52
CA LYS A 944 29.23 42.26 11.01
C LYS A 944 28.53 41.72 9.78
N THR A 945 29.28 41.09 8.88
CA THR A 945 28.75 40.58 7.60
C THR A 945 28.28 39.14 7.67
N ALA A 946 28.44 38.48 8.83
CA ALA A 946 28.12 37.08 9.05
C ALA A 946 26.65 36.77 8.70
N ARG A 947 26.44 35.79 7.82
CA ARG A 947 25.12 35.25 7.47
C ARG A 947 24.91 33.83 7.98
N GLU A 948 25.99 33.04 8.02
CA GLU A 948 25.96 31.62 8.37
C GLU A 948 26.97 31.31 9.48
N PRO A 949 26.54 30.67 10.59
CA PRO A 949 27.42 30.32 11.71
C PRO A 949 28.62 29.41 11.34
N ASP A 950 28.41 28.46 10.41
CA ASP A 950 29.45 27.54 9.92
C ASP A 950 30.58 28.31 9.22
N THR A 951 30.21 29.09 8.22
CA THR A 951 31.13 29.87 7.39
C THR A 951 31.88 30.89 8.23
N LEU A 952 31.19 31.56 9.16
CA LEU A 952 31.81 32.50 10.07
C LEU A 952 32.92 31.84 10.90
N LEU A 953 32.60 30.74 11.60
CA LEU A 953 33.52 30.13 12.57
C LEU A 953 34.71 29.41 11.92
N PHE A 954 34.50 28.78 10.77
CA PHE A 954 35.51 27.88 10.18
C PHE A 954 36.17 28.43 8.91
N THR A 955 35.66 29.51 8.32
CA THR A 955 36.20 30.10 7.08
C THR A 955 36.52 31.58 7.25
N ASP A 956 35.54 32.41 7.61
CA ASP A 956 35.69 33.87 7.61
C ASP A 956 36.60 34.35 8.74
N LEU A 957 36.42 33.84 9.97
CA LEU A 957 37.24 34.23 11.12
C LEU A 957 38.69 33.71 11.03
N PRO A 958 38.97 32.45 10.63
CA PRO A 958 40.34 32.02 10.34
C PRO A 958 41.01 32.90 9.28
N SER A 959 40.32 33.15 8.16
CA SER A 959 40.85 34.00 7.08
C SER A 959 41.10 35.44 7.54
N ALA A 960 40.24 36.00 8.40
CA ALA A 960 40.42 37.33 8.99
C ALA A 960 41.64 37.43 9.92
N LEU A 961 42.11 36.30 10.46
CA LEU A 961 43.30 36.19 11.29
C LEU A 961 44.55 35.75 10.50
N ASP A 962 44.47 35.76 9.16
CA ASP A 962 45.51 35.27 8.24
C ASP A 962 45.86 33.77 8.47
N LEU A 963 44.88 32.96 8.89
CA LEU A 963 44.97 31.51 9.05
C LEU A 963 44.20 30.78 7.94
N GLU A 964 44.59 29.54 7.63
CA GLU A 964 43.85 28.72 6.68
C GLU A 964 42.48 28.30 7.24
N PRO A 965 41.44 28.19 6.37
CA PRO A 965 40.13 27.68 6.76
C PRO A 965 40.21 26.27 7.37
N ILE A 966 39.37 25.99 8.36
CA ILE A 966 39.39 24.71 9.08
C ILE A 966 38.54 23.69 8.29
N PRO A 967 39.16 22.63 7.74
CA PRO A 967 38.44 21.66 6.92
C PRO A 967 37.48 20.84 7.79
N ALA A 968 36.38 20.36 7.19
CA ALA A 968 35.42 19.50 7.90
C ALA A 968 36.00 18.12 8.25
N ASN A 969 36.88 17.60 7.40
CA ASN A 969 37.56 16.31 7.56
C ASN A 969 39.07 16.50 7.33
N GLY A 970 39.93 15.84 8.10
CA GLY A 970 41.39 15.94 7.98
C GLY A 970 42.12 15.52 9.25
N GLU A 971 43.46 15.59 9.24
CA GLU A 971 44.27 15.36 10.43
C GLU A 971 43.97 16.40 11.52
N ILE A 972 44.01 15.95 12.78
CA ILE A 972 43.74 16.79 13.94
C ILE A 972 45.04 17.51 14.32
N ASP A 973 45.11 18.82 14.05
CA ASP A 973 46.19 19.67 14.55
C ASP A 973 45.69 20.54 15.72
N GLU A 974 45.94 20.06 16.94
CA GLU A 974 45.59 20.78 18.17
C GLU A 974 46.34 22.13 18.29
N GLN A 975 47.56 22.24 17.75
CA GLN A 975 48.32 23.49 17.82
C GLN A 975 47.68 24.57 16.94
N VAL A 976 47.18 24.20 15.76
CA VAL A 976 46.46 25.13 14.87
C VAL A 976 45.16 25.59 15.52
N ALA A 977 44.37 24.68 16.10
CA ALA A 977 43.14 25.02 16.80
C ALA A 977 43.38 25.98 17.99
N ARG A 978 44.43 25.74 18.78
CA ARG A 978 44.81 26.59 19.91
C ARG A 978 45.32 27.96 19.45
N ARG A 979 46.17 28.01 18.41
CA ARG A 979 46.63 29.28 17.80
C ARG A 979 45.46 30.10 17.27
N TYR A 980 44.47 29.45 16.66
CA TYR A 980 43.24 30.11 16.20
C TYR A 980 42.48 30.72 17.39
N ALA A 981 42.19 29.94 18.43
CA ALA A 981 41.47 30.40 19.60
C ALA A 981 42.18 31.56 20.33
N GLU A 982 43.50 31.46 20.52
CA GLU A 982 44.34 32.51 21.12
C GLU A 982 44.36 33.79 20.27
N SER A 983 44.50 33.67 18.95
CA SER A 983 44.51 34.81 18.02
C SER A 983 43.14 35.50 17.97
N LEU A 984 42.05 34.73 17.97
CA LEU A 984 40.68 35.25 18.03
C LEU A 984 40.45 36.00 19.34
N SER A 985 40.85 35.43 20.47
CA SER A 985 40.72 36.09 21.78
C SER A 985 41.53 37.38 21.88
N LYS A 986 42.76 37.39 21.33
CA LYS A 986 43.57 38.60 21.22
C LYS A 986 42.87 39.67 20.38
N ALA A 987 42.32 39.31 19.22
CA ALA A 987 41.59 40.25 18.37
C ALA A 987 40.33 40.82 19.06
N LEU A 988 39.56 39.99 19.77
CA LEU A 988 38.40 40.44 20.56
C LEU A 988 38.80 41.34 21.73
N THR A 989 39.92 41.05 22.40
CA THR A 989 40.46 41.90 23.48
C THR A 989 40.89 43.27 22.95
N GLU A 990 41.51 43.29 21.77
CA GLU A 990 41.90 44.54 21.09
C GLU A 990 40.69 45.39 20.70
N LEU A 991 39.58 44.75 20.29
CA LEU A 991 38.31 45.45 20.03
C LEU A 991 37.71 46.05 21.31
N GLY A 992 37.68 45.29 22.41
CA GLY A 992 37.18 45.76 23.70
C GLY A 992 38.01 46.89 24.31
N ARG A 993 39.31 46.95 24.03
CA ARG A 993 40.22 48.01 24.52
C ARG A 993 40.20 49.29 23.69
N ALA A 994 39.42 49.36 22.62
CA ALA A 994 39.37 50.54 21.75
C ALA A 994 38.96 51.81 22.53
N ASP A 995 37.93 51.69 23.38
CA ASP A 995 37.41 52.80 24.18
C ASP A 995 38.38 53.22 25.29
N GLU A 996 39.04 52.25 25.95
CA GLU A 996 40.06 52.52 26.96
C GLU A 996 41.25 53.28 26.38
N ARG A 997 41.68 52.91 25.17
CA ARG A 997 42.72 53.63 24.43
C ARG A 997 42.29 55.04 24.08
N LEU A 998 41.07 55.23 23.60
CA LEU A 998 40.52 56.54 23.30
C LEU A 998 40.49 57.42 24.56
N ARG A 999 39.97 56.90 25.68
CA ARG A 999 39.97 57.60 26.98
C ARG A 999 41.37 58.01 27.38
N THR A 1000 42.35 57.12 27.27
CA THR A 1000 43.75 57.42 27.60
C THR A 1000 44.32 58.53 26.73
N GLN A 1001 44.04 58.52 25.42
CA GLN A 1001 44.48 59.58 24.50
C GLN A 1001 43.81 60.92 24.82
N VAL A 1002 42.52 60.92 25.19
CA VAL A 1002 41.78 62.12 25.59
C VAL A 1002 42.32 62.70 26.89
N VAL A 1003 42.57 61.87 27.91
CA VAL A 1003 43.19 62.30 29.17
C VAL A 1003 44.58 62.91 28.90
N LYS A 1004 45.37 62.27 28.03
CA LYS A 1004 46.67 62.81 27.61
C LYS A 1004 46.53 64.16 26.88
N ALA A 1005 45.55 64.32 26.01
CA ALA A 1005 45.31 65.59 25.30
C ALA A 1005 44.91 66.72 26.26
N ILE A 1006 44.08 66.44 27.26
CA ILE A 1006 43.75 67.41 28.32
C ILE A 1006 45.00 67.73 29.15
N ALA A 1007 45.75 66.70 29.57
CA ALA A 1007 46.98 66.85 30.35
C ALA A 1007 48.01 67.74 29.64
N GLU A 1008 48.24 67.50 28.35
CA GLU A 1008 49.15 68.30 27.53
C GLU A 1008 48.64 69.74 27.34
N ALA A 1009 47.35 69.93 27.08
CA ALA A 1009 46.76 71.26 26.85
C ALA A 1009 46.84 72.17 28.09
N PHE A 1010 46.74 71.60 29.30
CA PHE A 1010 46.83 72.33 30.56
C PHE A 1010 48.20 72.19 31.26
N HIS A 1011 49.16 71.49 30.66
CA HIS A 1011 50.47 71.16 31.24
C HIS A 1011 50.38 70.47 32.62
N MET A 1012 49.46 69.51 32.75
CA MET A 1012 49.16 68.75 33.97
C MET A 1012 49.59 67.28 33.85
N PRO A 1013 49.66 66.52 34.96
CA PRO A 1013 49.97 65.09 34.92
C PRO A 1013 48.91 64.29 34.15
N THR A 1014 49.31 63.21 33.50
CA THR A 1014 48.43 62.33 32.70
C THR A 1014 47.56 61.37 33.53
N ASN A 1015 47.72 61.33 34.84
CA ASN A 1015 46.86 60.56 35.73
C ASN A 1015 45.54 61.31 35.95
N LEU A 1016 44.40 60.70 35.60
CA LEU A 1016 43.08 61.36 35.59
C LEU A 1016 42.70 62.00 36.93
N GLY A 1017 42.89 61.30 38.06
CA GLY A 1017 42.58 61.84 39.38
C GLY A 1017 43.45 63.03 39.76
N LYS A 1018 44.77 62.95 39.51
CA LYS A 1018 45.69 64.08 39.73
C LYS A 1018 45.42 65.25 38.78
N LEU A 1019 45.08 64.96 37.52
CA LEU A 1019 44.70 65.95 36.52
C LEU A 1019 43.47 66.73 36.97
N ARG A 1020 42.41 66.02 37.38
CA ARG A 1020 41.17 66.63 37.85
C ARG A 1020 41.40 67.49 39.09
N GLN A 1021 42.16 66.99 40.08
CA GLN A 1021 42.50 67.77 41.27
C GLN A 1021 43.26 69.06 40.93
N ARG A 1022 44.27 68.99 40.05
CA ARG A 1022 45.02 70.18 39.63
C ARG A 1022 44.16 71.14 38.82
N LEU A 1023 43.29 70.63 37.93
CA LEU A 1023 42.38 71.45 37.14
C LEU A 1023 41.35 72.17 38.02
N ALA A 1024 40.83 71.51 39.06
CA ALA A 1024 39.92 72.11 40.04
C ALA A 1024 40.58 73.24 40.83
N VAL A 1025 41.83 73.06 41.26
CA VAL A 1025 42.61 74.10 41.95
C VAL A 1025 42.89 75.27 40.99
N TYR A 1026 43.35 74.96 39.78
CA TYR A 1026 43.67 75.94 38.74
C TYR A 1026 42.46 76.82 38.39
N THR A 1027 41.27 76.24 38.29
CA THR A 1027 40.06 76.97 37.90
C THR A 1027 39.26 77.54 39.08
N ARG A 1028 39.69 77.32 40.34
CA ARG A 1028 38.94 77.70 41.55
C ARG A 1028 38.56 79.18 41.61
N HIS A 1029 39.53 80.05 41.35
CA HIS A 1029 39.35 81.50 41.41
C HIS A 1029 38.51 82.06 40.25
N LEU A 1030 38.23 81.24 39.23
CA LEU A 1030 37.41 81.61 38.08
C LEU A 1030 35.92 81.25 38.23
N ALA A 1031 35.54 80.54 39.30
CA ALA A 1031 34.15 80.15 39.53
C ALA A 1031 33.20 81.35 39.70
N ASP A 1032 33.68 82.40 40.35
CA ASP A 1032 32.89 83.59 40.68
C ASP A 1032 32.93 84.65 39.55
N VAL A 1033 33.67 84.39 38.46
CA VAL A 1033 33.78 85.31 37.32
C VAL A 1033 32.55 85.17 36.42
N ASN A 1034 31.87 86.29 36.17
CA ASN A 1034 30.66 86.30 35.35
C ASN A 1034 30.98 86.20 33.85
N LEU A 1035 31.10 84.98 33.35
CA LEU A 1035 31.46 84.67 31.97
C LEU A 1035 30.25 84.65 31.03
N VAL A 1036 30.31 85.44 29.95
CA VAL A 1036 29.31 85.43 28.86
C VAL A 1036 29.42 84.17 28.01
N GLU A 1037 30.64 83.64 27.84
CA GLU A 1037 30.87 82.45 27.03
C GLU A 1037 30.47 81.17 27.78
N ALA A 1038 29.31 80.62 27.41
CA ALA A 1038 28.73 79.46 28.07
C ALA A 1038 29.68 78.24 28.09
N LYS A 1039 30.44 78.00 27.00
CA LYS A 1039 31.37 76.87 26.86
C LYS A 1039 32.41 76.86 27.98
N LEU A 1040 33.17 77.94 28.12
CA LEU A 1040 34.22 78.10 29.16
C LEU A 1040 33.65 78.02 30.57
N ARG A 1041 32.50 78.67 30.82
CA ARG A 1041 31.81 78.59 32.12
C ARG A 1041 31.52 77.14 32.50
N GLY A 1042 31.00 76.34 31.56
CA GLY A 1042 30.71 74.93 31.83
C GLY A 1042 31.97 74.08 32.03
N VAL A 1043 33.07 74.37 31.33
CA VAL A 1043 34.36 73.67 31.55
C VAL A 1043 34.90 73.97 32.95
N ILE A 1044 34.82 75.22 33.41
CA ILE A 1044 35.24 75.64 34.76
C ILE A 1044 34.34 75.00 35.83
N THR A 1045 33.02 75.00 35.64
CA THR A 1045 32.08 74.34 36.56
C THR A 1045 32.38 72.85 36.66
N LEU A 1046 32.57 72.16 35.53
CA LEU A 1046 32.89 70.73 35.52
C LEU A 1046 34.27 70.44 36.11
N ALA A 1047 35.25 71.33 35.94
CA ALA A 1047 36.57 71.17 36.57
C ALA A 1047 36.50 71.18 38.10
N GLN A 1048 35.52 71.86 38.69
CA GLN A 1048 35.32 71.94 40.15
C GLN A 1048 34.34 70.90 40.70
N GLU A 1049 33.74 70.08 39.84
CA GLU A 1049 32.80 69.05 40.26
C GLU A 1049 33.52 67.99 41.11
N THR A 1050 33.02 67.72 42.31
CA THR A 1050 33.61 66.74 43.26
C THR A 1050 32.72 65.54 43.52
N THR A 1051 31.47 65.53 43.03
CA THR A 1051 30.50 64.46 43.31
C THR A 1051 30.66 63.24 42.38
N LEU A 1052 31.11 63.45 41.13
CA LEU A 1052 31.33 62.38 40.16
C LEU A 1052 32.60 61.58 40.48
N SER A 1053 32.62 60.28 40.18
CA SER A 1053 33.89 59.54 40.13
C SER A 1053 34.78 60.01 38.97
N ASP A 1054 36.07 59.68 38.99
CA ASP A 1054 37.00 60.10 37.94
C ASP A 1054 36.60 59.59 36.56
N GLU A 1055 36.07 58.37 36.47
CA GLU A 1055 35.59 57.81 35.21
C GLU A 1055 34.31 58.46 34.70
N GLU A 1056 33.38 58.81 35.59
CA GLU A 1056 32.12 59.47 35.23
C GLU A 1056 32.32 60.95 34.89
N TRP A 1057 33.40 61.56 35.37
CA TRP A 1057 33.72 62.98 35.13
C TRP A 1057 34.18 63.26 33.70
N LEU A 1058 34.93 62.33 33.09
CA LEU A 1058 35.61 62.57 31.82
C LEU A 1058 34.63 62.83 30.66
N ASP A 1059 33.54 62.08 30.59
CA ASP A 1059 32.62 62.16 29.45
C ASP A 1059 31.81 63.48 29.43
N PRO A 1060 31.21 63.97 30.54
CA PRO A 1060 30.62 65.31 30.61
C PRO A 1060 31.62 66.43 30.29
N PHE A 1061 32.85 66.30 30.75
CA PHE A 1061 33.92 67.28 30.47
C PHE A 1061 34.21 67.35 28.97
N VAL A 1062 34.31 66.21 28.32
CA VAL A 1062 34.52 66.09 26.87
C VAL A 1062 33.33 66.61 26.07
N VAL A 1063 32.11 66.23 26.44
CA VAL A 1063 30.85 66.71 25.83
C VAL A 1063 30.77 68.23 25.90
N ARG A 1064 31.26 68.85 26.97
CA ARG A 1064 31.23 70.31 27.07
C ARG A 1064 32.16 71.00 26.06
N ILE A 1065 33.25 70.35 25.67
CA ILE A 1065 34.25 70.91 24.75
C ILE A 1065 33.83 70.72 23.29
N VAL A 1066 33.37 69.53 22.90
CA VAL A 1066 33.06 69.20 21.49
C VAL A 1066 31.60 68.86 21.22
N GLY A 1067 30.74 68.83 22.23
CA GLY A 1067 29.29 68.62 22.09
C GLY A 1067 28.86 67.16 21.86
N ARG A 1068 29.78 66.19 21.94
CA ARG A 1068 29.52 64.76 21.70
C ARG A 1068 30.28 63.88 22.70
N GLY A 1069 29.65 62.81 23.17
CA GLY A 1069 30.26 61.85 24.09
C GLY A 1069 31.28 60.96 23.40
N LEU A 1070 32.23 60.43 24.18
CA LEU A 1070 33.37 59.66 23.69
C LEU A 1070 32.97 58.40 22.90
N SER A 1071 31.84 57.78 23.27
CA SER A 1071 31.34 56.58 22.61
C SER A 1071 30.89 56.79 21.17
N ASP A 1072 30.60 58.03 20.76
CA ASP A 1072 30.04 58.37 19.43
C ASP A 1072 31.10 58.91 18.45
N TRP A 1073 32.36 58.91 18.87
CA TRP A 1073 33.43 59.52 18.09
C TRP A 1073 33.86 58.67 16.89
N ARG A 1074 34.55 59.33 15.97
CA ARG A 1074 35.34 58.73 14.89
C ARG A 1074 36.80 59.16 15.04
N ASP A 1075 37.70 58.53 14.28
CA ASP A 1075 39.14 58.80 14.38
C ASP A 1075 39.53 60.28 14.15
N GLY A 1076 38.73 61.03 13.38
CA GLY A 1076 38.95 62.46 13.18
C GLY A 1076 38.59 63.33 14.40
N ASP A 1077 37.62 62.88 15.22
CA ASP A 1077 37.08 63.68 16.32
C ASP A 1077 38.11 63.90 17.43
N ILE A 1078 39.09 63.00 17.60
CA ILE A 1078 40.16 63.21 18.56
C ILE A 1078 41.08 64.39 18.19
N SER A 1079 41.32 64.59 16.89
CA SER A 1079 42.10 65.74 16.42
C SER A 1079 41.35 67.05 16.66
N THR A 1080 40.03 67.04 16.38
CA THR A 1080 39.12 68.15 16.68
C THR A 1080 39.12 68.46 18.17
N PHE A 1081 38.95 67.45 19.02
CA PHE A 1081 38.99 67.60 20.47
C PHE A 1081 40.33 68.17 20.95
N THR A 1082 41.46 67.67 20.44
CA THR A 1082 42.80 68.14 20.81
C THR A 1082 42.98 69.64 20.51
N ASN A 1083 42.45 70.12 19.39
CA ASN A 1083 42.50 71.54 19.05
C ASN A 1083 41.55 72.38 19.93
N GLU A 1084 40.33 71.89 20.16
CA GLU A 1084 39.32 72.58 20.97
C GLU A 1084 39.71 72.64 22.45
N VAL A 1085 40.30 71.58 23.01
CA VAL A 1085 40.78 71.56 24.40
C VAL A 1085 41.98 72.49 24.57
N ARG A 1086 42.89 72.59 23.59
CA ARG A 1086 43.97 73.60 23.61
C ARG A 1086 43.43 75.02 23.51
N ALA A 1087 42.44 75.27 22.66
CA ALA A 1087 41.79 76.57 22.56
C ALA A 1087 41.09 76.96 23.86
N ALA A 1088 40.36 76.02 24.48
CA ALA A 1088 39.73 76.21 25.78
C ALA A 1088 40.77 76.43 26.89
N ALA A 1089 41.85 75.65 26.92
CA ALA A 1089 42.94 75.83 27.88
C ALA A 1089 43.59 77.21 27.76
N ARG A 1090 43.92 77.66 26.54
CA ARG A 1090 44.45 79.01 26.28
C ARG A 1090 43.48 80.12 26.67
N ALA A 1091 42.18 79.91 26.47
CA ALA A 1091 41.16 80.88 26.87
C ALA A 1091 41.02 80.96 28.39
N ILE A 1092 40.96 79.82 29.08
CA ILE A 1092 40.94 79.73 30.55
C ILE A 1092 42.21 80.33 31.14
N GLU A 1093 43.37 80.07 30.52
CA GLU A 1093 44.64 80.63 30.95
C GLU A 1093 44.69 82.15 30.81
N ARG A 1094 44.26 82.70 29.67
CA ARG A 1094 44.12 84.15 29.51
C ARG A 1094 43.19 84.74 30.56
N LEU A 1095 42.12 84.02 30.90
CA LEU A 1095 41.13 84.45 31.89
C LEU A 1095 41.69 84.39 33.32
N ALA A 1096 42.42 83.35 33.67
CA ALA A 1096 43.17 83.20 34.92
C ALA A 1096 44.21 84.32 35.07
N ASN A 1097 44.91 84.66 33.99
CA ASN A 1097 45.88 85.75 33.97
C ASN A 1097 45.22 87.13 34.13
N LEU A 1098 44.01 87.33 33.58
CA LEU A 1098 43.26 88.59 33.71
C LEU A 1098 42.66 88.78 35.12
N HIS A 1099 42.27 87.68 35.77
CA HIS A 1099 41.61 87.65 37.06
C HIS A 1099 42.49 87.04 38.16
N GLN A 1100 43.71 87.57 38.32
CA GLN A 1100 44.61 87.13 39.40
C GLN A 1100 43.96 87.32 40.78
N PRO A 1101 44.02 86.31 41.67
CA PRO A 1101 43.49 86.44 43.01
C PRO A 1101 44.28 87.50 43.77
N THR A 1102 43.58 88.51 44.29
CA THR A 1102 44.16 89.56 45.13
C THR A 1102 44.19 89.16 46.62
N THR A 1103 43.82 87.92 46.94
CA THR A 1103 43.68 87.38 48.30
C THR A 1103 44.72 86.31 48.61
N ALA A 1104 45.28 86.37 49.82
CA ALA A 1104 46.23 85.40 50.35
C ALA A 1104 45.64 83.98 50.38
N GLU A 1105 46.41 83.00 49.90
CA GLU A 1105 46.03 81.58 49.90
C GLU A 1105 45.73 81.08 51.33
N PRO A 1106 44.70 80.22 51.53
CA PRO A 1106 44.44 79.59 52.82
C PRO A 1106 45.58 78.64 53.21
N THR A 1107 45.87 78.57 54.51
CA THR A 1107 47.00 77.82 55.12
C THR A 1107 47.05 76.31 54.84
N ASP A 1108 46.02 75.72 54.22
CA ASP A 1108 45.93 74.29 53.86
C ASP A 1108 46.15 73.99 52.36
N ALA A 1109 46.67 74.94 51.57
CA ALA A 1109 46.96 74.70 50.16
C ALA A 1109 48.15 73.75 49.97
N THR A 1110 47.92 72.61 49.30
CA THR A 1110 48.94 71.61 48.92
C THR A 1110 49.85 72.02 47.76
N PHE A 1111 49.56 73.17 47.15
CA PHE A 1111 50.27 73.73 46.00
C PHE A 1111 50.43 75.24 46.20
N VAL A 1112 51.57 75.78 45.77
CA VAL A 1112 51.88 77.21 45.82
C VAL A 1112 51.94 77.77 44.40
N SER A 1113 51.22 78.85 44.17
CA SER A 1113 51.13 79.53 42.87
C SER A 1113 52.12 80.70 42.82
N GLN A 1114 52.98 80.78 41.80
CA GLN A 1114 53.89 81.91 41.58
C GLN A 1114 53.72 82.49 40.18
N ALA A 1115 53.44 83.79 40.09
CA ALA A 1115 53.46 84.52 38.83
C ALA A 1115 54.88 84.99 38.51
N ILE A 1116 55.30 84.80 37.26
CA ILE A 1116 56.57 85.29 36.72
C ILE A 1116 56.24 86.25 35.58
N THR A 1117 56.76 87.48 35.68
CA THR A 1117 56.67 88.51 34.64
C THR A 1117 58.07 88.83 34.14
N VAL A 1118 58.27 88.78 32.83
CA VAL A 1118 59.50 89.18 32.16
C VAL A 1118 59.18 90.31 31.20
N THR A 1119 59.74 91.49 31.43
CA THR A 1119 59.60 92.64 30.53
C THR A 1119 60.78 92.67 29.57
N GLN A 1120 60.51 92.51 28.27
CA GLN A 1120 61.50 92.61 27.21
C GLN A 1120 61.89 94.08 26.96
N ALA A 1121 63.03 94.31 26.29
CA ALA A 1121 63.59 95.65 26.07
C ALA A 1121 62.73 96.55 25.17
N ASP A 1122 61.80 95.97 24.41
CA ASP A 1122 60.79 96.66 23.60
C ASP A 1122 59.53 97.07 24.40
N GLY A 1123 59.48 96.74 25.69
CA GLY A 1123 58.35 97.00 26.58
C GLY A 1123 57.26 95.94 26.55
N HIS A 1124 57.43 94.84 25.79
CA HIS A 1124 56.50 93.71 25.86
C HIS A 1124 56.68 92.93 27.17
N GLU A 1125 55.59 92.75 27.90
CA GLU A 1125 55.55 91.96 29.13
C GLU A 1125 55.06 90.55 28.83
N LEU A 1126 55.92 89.57 29.12
CA LEU A 1126 55.64 88.15 29.05
C LEU A 1126 55.24 87.66 30.45
N HIS A 1127 54.05 87.08 30.56
CA HIS A 1127 53.45 86.68 31.83
C HIS A 1127 53.16 85.18 31.87
N THR A 1128 53.57 84.51 32.95
CA THR A 1128 53.26 83.09 33.18
C THR A 1128 52.98 82.82 34.67
N VAL A 1129 52.12 81.85 34.98
CA VAL A 1129 51.85 81.43 36.37
C VAL A 1129 52.23 79.97 36.51
N VAL A 1130 53.10 79.68 37.48
CA VAL A 1130 53.60 78.33 37.77
C VAL A 1130 53.02 77.86 39.08
N HIS A 1131 52.37 76.69 39.09
CA HIS A 1131 51.85 76.06 40.30
C HIS A 1131 52.76 74.89 40.69
N LEU A 1132 53.38 74.97 41.86
CA LEU A 1132 54.31 73.96 42.37
C LEU A 1132 53.69 73.22 43.56
N SER A 1133 53.72 71.89 43.57
CA SER A 1133 53.43 71.14 44.79
C SER A 1133 54.53 71.36 45.85
N ASN A 1134 54.24 71.06 47.11
CA ASN A 1134 55.27 71.12 48.17
C ASN A 1134 56.47 70.20 47.87
N ASP A 1135 56.24 69.04 47.26
CA ASP A 1135 57.30 68.08 46.89
C ASP A 1135 58.12 68.56 45.68
N GLU A 1136 57.46 69.12 44.65
CA GLU A 1136 58.12 69.70 43.47
C GLU A 1136 58.94 70.93 43.87
N ARG A 1137 58.42 71.75 44.78
CA ARG A 1137 59.12 72.91 45.35
C ARG A 1137 60.35 72.48 46.15
N ALA A 1138 60.23 71.48 47.01
CA ALA A 1138 61.35 70.95 47.78
C ALA A 1138 62.44 70.36 46.87
N SER A 1139 62.05 69.61 45.84
CA SER A 1139 62.97 69.02 44.86
C SER A 1139 63.69 70.08 44.02
N ALA A 1140 62.96 71.10 43.55
CA ALA A 1140 63.55 72.22 42.81
C ALA A 1140 64.49 73.06 43.69
N GLN A 1141 64.13 73.28 44.96
CA GLN A 1141 64.99 73.97 45.94
C GLN A 1141 66.28 73.20 46.24
N ALA A 1142 66.24 71.86 46.26
CA ALA A 1142 67.44 71.03 46.45
C ALA A 1142 68.42 71.12 45.26
N LEU A 1143 67.91 71.26 44.04
CA LEU A 1143 68.71 71.41 42.81
C LEU A 1143 69.27 72.83 42.60
N LEU A 1144 68.61 73.85 43.16
CA LEU A 1144 68.93 75.25 42.93
C LEU A 1144 70.40 75.64 43.23
N PRO A 1145 71.05 75.18 44.32
CA PRO A 1145 72.43 75.53 44.63
C PRO A 1145 73.42 75.00 43.59
N GLU A 1146 73.23 73.76 43.13
CA GLU A 1146 74.10 73.14 42.13
C GLU A 1146 73.98 73.85 40.78
N VAL A 1147 72.76 74.18 40.36
CA VAL A 1147 72.51 74.89 39.10
C VAL A 1147 73.07 76.31 39.14
N ILE A 1148 72.92 77.04 40.25
CA ILE A 1148 73.52 78.38 40.42
C ILE A 1148 75.05 78.29 40.37
N ALA A 1149 75.66 77.34 41.07
CA ALA A 1149 77.11 77.15 41.07
C ALA A 1149 77.64 76.78 39.68
N LEU A 1150 76.92 75.94 38.95
CA LEU A 1150 77.26 75.56 37.58
C LEU A 1150 77.15 76.74 36.62
N ALA A 1151 76.06 77.52 36.70
CA ALA A 1151 75.85 78.70 35.88
C ALA A 1151 76.95 79.74 36.10
N ARG A 1152 77.32 80.00 37.37
CA ARG A 1152 78.41 80.90 37.73
C ARG A 1152 79.77 80.46 37.20
N ARG A 1153 80.03 79.14 37.22
CA ARG A 1153 81.30 78.58 36.78
C ARG A 1153 81.44 78.53 35.26
N LYS A 1154 80.34 78.24 34.54
CA LYS A 1154 80.36 77.95 33.10
C LYS A 1154 80.01 79.15 32.21
N ILE A 1155 79.25 80.12 32.73
CA ILE A 1155 78.76 81.26 31.95
C ILE A 1155 79.54 82.53 32.31
N SER A 1156 79.38 83.02 33.54
CA SER A 1156 80.08 84.20 34.08
C SER A 1156 79.85 84.31 35.59
N GLU A 1157 80.49 85.26 36.28
CA GLU A 1157 80.28 85.49 37.73
C GLU A 1157 78.81 85.77 38.11
N ASN A 1158 78.00 86.29 37.17
CA ASN A 1158 76.55 86.46 37.30
C ASN A 1158 75.76 85.50 36.38
N GLY A 1159 76.36 84.35 36.03
CA GLY A 1159 75.84 83.41 35.06
C GLY A 1159 74.45 82.87 35.40
N GLU A 1160 74.09 82.82 36.68
CA GLU A 1160 72.74 82.47 37.14
C GLU A 1160 71.67 83.47 36.70
N ARG A 1161 72.01 84.76 36.56
CA ARG A 1161 71.07 85.79 36.10
C ARG A 1161 70.84 85.70 34.60
N ALA A 1162 71.90 85.44 33.83
CA ALA A 1162 71.79 85.20 32.40
C ALA A 1162 71.01 83.92 32.12
N LEU A 1163 71.28 82.85 32.89
CA LEU A 1163 70.56 81.60 32.80
C LEU A 1163 69.09 81.76 33.20
N LEU A 1164 68.78 82.52 34.27
CA LEU A 1164 67.41 82.81 34.69
C LEU A 1164 66.64 83.60 33.63
N ALA A 1165 67.26 84.64 33.04
CA ALA A 1165 66.63 85.43 31.98
C ALA A 1165 66.35 84.59 30.73
N LEU A 1166 67.32 83.79 30.28
CA LEU A 1166 67.16 82.91 29.12
C LEU A 1166 66.21 81.73 29.39
N LEU A 1167 66.18 81.18 30.61
CA LEU A 1167 65.20 80.16 31.00
C LEU A 1167 63.80 80.74 31.05
N ALA A 1168 63.63 81.92 31.62
CA ALA A 1168 62.32 82.57 31.70
C ALA A 1168 61.84 82.95 30.29
N GLU A 1169 62.72 83.48 29.44
CA GLU A 1169 62.41 83.77 28.03
C GLU A 1169 62.13 82.49 27.24
N SER A 1170 62.93 81.42 27.36
CA SER A 1170 62.69 80.17 26.62
C SER A 1170 61.40 79.46 27.06
N VAL A 1171 61.12 79.41 28.37
CA VAL A 1171 59.93 78.74 28.92
C VAL A 1171 58.64 79.52 28.58
N ILE A 1172 58.73 80.85 28.49
CA ILE A 1172 57.57 81.69 28.13
C ILE A 1172 57.43 81.83 26.60
N VAL A 1173 58.51 81.86 25.83
CA VAL A 1173 58.49 81.91 24.35
C VAL A 1173 58.14 80.55 23.74
N GLU A 1174 58.50 79.40 24.32
CA GLU A 1174 57.95 78.09 23.90
C GLU A 1174 56.41 78.04 24.04
N ARG A 1175 55.84 78.88 24.93
CA ARG A 1175 54.41 79.05 25.13
C ARG A 1175 53.75 79.89 24.03
N ASP A 1176 54.44 80.93 23.53
CA ASP A 1176 53.93 81.82 22.46
C ASP A 1176 54.29 81.35 21.04
N ALA A 1177 55.35 80.58 20.84
CA ALA A 1177 55.76 80.04 19.53
C ALA A 1177 54.72 79.08 18.90
N GLY A 1178 53.73 78.63 19.68
CA GLY A 1178 52.54 77.94 19.17
C GLY A 1178 51.45 78.87 18.61
N SER A 1179 51.76 80.16 18.39
CA SER A 1179 50.83 81.19 17.88
C SER A 1179 51.24 81.85 16.56
N ASP A 1180 52.43 81.58 16.02
CA ASP A 1180 52.91 82.15 14.75
C ASP A 1180 52.99 81.08 13.65
N ASP A 1181 51.81 80.61 13.22
CA ASP A 1181 51.62 79.96 11.92
C ASP A 1181 50.31 80.49 11.29
N ALA A 1182 50.28 81.82 11.11
CA ALA A 1182 49.29 82.49 10.29
C ALA A 1182 50.01 83.08 9.06
N PRO A 1183 49.77 82.56 7.84
CA PRO A 1183 50.37 83.14 6.65
C PRO A 1183 49.81 84.54 6.38
N SER A 1184 50.74 85.45 6.11
CA SER A 1184 50.55 86.85 5.74
C SER A 1184 49.30 87.13 4.89
N THR A 1185 48.56 88.15 5.28
CA THR A 1185 47.55 88.79 4.42
C THR A 1185 48.21 89.42 3.19
N ARG A 1186 47.84 88.94 1.99
CA ARG A 1186 48.03 89.72 0.75
C ARG A 1186 46.78 90.57 0.51
N ARG A 1187 46.93 91.89 0.66
CA ARG A 1187 46.04 92.91 0.09
C ARG A 1187 45.81 92.69 -1.41
N LYS A 1188 44.54 92.84 -1.83
CA LYS A 1188 44.05 93.84 -2.80
C LYS A 1188 42.52 93.92 -2.67
N SER A 1189 42.00 94.98 -2.04
CA SER A 1189 41.40 96.20 -2.63
C SER A 1189 39.92 95.95 -3.01
N THR A 1190 38.93 96.57 -2.36
CA THR A 1190 38.47 97.93 -2.73
C THR A 1190 38.79 98.29 -4.18
N ARG A 1191 37.82 98.36 -5.09
CA ARG A 1191 36.36 98.37 -4.82
C ARG A 1191 35.81 97.14 -4.12
#